data_AF-A0A9E5JZ97-F1
#
_entry.id   AF-A0A9E5JZ97-F1
#
_cell.length_a   1.000
_cell.length_b   1.000
_cell.length_c   1.000
_cell.angle_alpha   90.00
_cell.angle_beta   90.00
_cell.angle_gamma   90.00
#
_symmetry.space_group_name_H-M   'P 1'
#
loop_
_entity.id
_entity.type
_entity.pdbx_description
1 polymer ?
#
loop_
_entity_poly.entity_id
_entity_poly.type
_entity_poly.pdbx_seq_one_letter_code
_entity_poly.pdbx_strand_id
1 'polypeptide(L)'
;MQVIGAKRMWREQLDYFWDGRDRLTIGRQNLPPGSVLPHLTIVSASDESLRDNATLVDVIDVSRWSADILVVVLSEGHRFLRLTSGDGKTVTIRLVAESDFPAQPEIQLLMAREEKHEGDRHILLELKSVENRGDGVNAIRQQIAQQSSTLLWAISQSYVCERFEANDWLLWLGPATRVYPSPQTRITILPQPLDLRASADMRQAPFSIMQHWLNENGAPRAIIQIRLPQTLEDNSQLLRRVYAFIAMRQRQRLDIWNQLQKLNGAPQIDPLNLTDLRTATGRLDECPDAVGSDTSVSLVNLLRLIVDPEKYAGHGVAVRRLAASKGNRKNGEIIEVDFFAAALGDDVGLVYPTAMLGDLLVTPIDPGGPEKLRLLRFSSDGLHPLRAKEDDPLVGEIINQATRLSQTASLHSQLRKCRERFTALLNKSLAEISILPLFDELGSWEGLDPLIQLSYARLLRRIAPMKRQRLYALGGYLAYAADPGLVTAVATSGTFSETESPKPLSELSESGSLLQRYLAACDARGMSADTMTLRQQARALLALKQDEGLLALRQARISLPDEIEGLSSLSRVAHKLNDRVLLRRALNFFEQRDDKKSVAEILDYLSGYEQGLWLPPDRAEALENLLNYNALFDVPRY
;
A
#
# COMPACT_ATOMS: atom_id res chain seq x y z
N MET A 1 -27.51 30.93 20.38
CA MET A 1 -26.32 31.44 21.12
C MET A 1 -25.32 30.30 21.21
N GLN A 2 -24.39 30.22 20.26
CA GLN A 2 -23.31 29.24 20.25
C GLN A 2 -22.14 29.80 21.07
N VAL A 3 -21.66 28.99 22.01
CA VAL A 3 -20.52 29.29 22.86
C VAL A 3 -19.29 29.53 21.98
N ILE A 4 -18.62 30.65 22.24
CA ILE A 4 -17.37 31.09 21.63
C ILE A 4 -16.35 29.93 21.71
N GLY A 5 -15.88 29.51 20.54
CA GLY A 5 -15.06 28.31 20.37
C GLY A 5 -13.79 28.34 21.21
N ALA A 6 -13.67 27.38 22.13
CA ALA A 6 -12.37 26.97 22.63
C ALA A 6 -11.48 26.64 21.41
N LYS A 7 -10.29 27.26 21.32
CA LYS A 7 -9.28 26.88 20.33
C LYS A 7 -9.03 25.37 20.48
N ARG A 8 -9.57 24.56 19.56
CA ARG A 8 -9.22 23.14 19.48
C ARG A 8 -7.70 23.04 19.33
N MET A 9 -7.11 22.13 20.09
CA MET A 9 -5.65 21.94 20.10
C MET A 9 -5.25 21.08 18.90
N TRP A 10 -4.03 21.24 18.38
CA TRP A 10 -3.53 20.52 17.20
C TRP A 10 -3.76 18.99 17.27
N ARG A 11 -3.75 18.42 18.48
CA ARG A 11 -3.99 17.01 18.79
C ARG A 11 -5.34 16.48 18.31
N GLU A 12 -6.34 17.35 18.24
CA GLU A 12 -7.71 17.05 17.78
C GLU A 12 -7.95 17.46 16.32
N GLN A 13 -6.97 18.08 15.66
CA GLN A 13 -7.13 18.76 14.37
C GLN A 13 -6.22 18.19 13.27
N LEU A 14 -5.22 17.38 13.62
CA LEU A 14 -4.43 16.63 12.66
C LEU A 14 -5.19 15.36 12.25
N ASP A 15 -5.04 15.02 10.98
CA ASP A 15 -5.71 13.90 10.36
C ASP A 15 -4.71 12.77 10.12
N TYR A 16 -5.11 11.53 10.37
CA TYR A 16 -4.22 10.38 10.28
C TYR A 16 -4.81 9.29 9.39
N PHE A 17 -4.04 8.78 8.43
CA PHE A 17 -4.43 7.62 7.62
C PHE A 17 -3.29 6.63 7.54
N TRP A 18 -3.56 5.40 7.94
CA TRP A 18 -2.59 4.31 7.94
C TRP A 18 -2.95 3.29 6.86
N ASP A 19 -1.98 2.82 6.07
CA ASP A 19 -2.24 1.93 4.95
C ASP A 19 -2.50 0.46 5.31
N GLY A 20 -2.44 0.11 6.60
CA GLY A 20 -2.55 -1.27 7.07
C GLY A 20 -1.22 -2.03 7.11
N ARG A 21 -0.14 -1.42 6.63
CA ARG A 21 1.21 -1.96 6.58
C ARG A 21 2.13 -1.05 7.40
N ASP A 22 2.97 -0.28 6.73
CA ASP A 22 4.09 0.47 7.27
C ASP A 22 3.99 1.98 7.00
N ARG A 23 2.94 2.48 6.34
CA ARG A 23 2.85 3.90 5.98
C ARG A 23 1.73 4.61 6.72
N LEU A 24 2.08 5.66 7.45
CA LEU A 24 1.15 6.58 8.08
C LEU A 24 1.24 7.94 7.39
N THR A 25 0.11 8.50 7.00
CA THR A 25 0.01 9.89 6.55
C THR A 25 -0.54 10.77 7.66
N ILE A 26 0.03 11.97 7.78
CA ILE A 26 -0.39 12.99 8.73
C ILE A 26 -0.79 14.22 7.92
N GLY A 27 -2.07 14.56 8.01
CA GLY A 27 -2.72 15.64 7.29
C GLY A 27 -3.08 16.82 8.18
N ARG A 28 -3.23 18.00 7.57
CA ARG A 28 -3.73 19.22 8.22
C ARG A 28 -5.07 19.71 7.64
N GLN A 29 -5.84 18.83 7.01
CA GLN A 29 -7.05 19.21 6.28
C GLN A 29 -8.12 19.80 7.21
N ASN A 30 -8.16 19.36 8.47
CA ASN A 30 -9.04 19.92 9.51
C ASN A 30 -8.54 21.20 10.19
N LEU A 31 -7.33 21.69 9.88
CA LEU A 31 -6.77 22.89 10.50
C LEU A 31 -7.27 24.18 9.81
N PRO A 32 -7.87 25.13 10.55
CA PRO A 32 -8.22 26.44 10.01
C PRO A 32 -7.01 27.18 9.40
N PRO A 33 -7.21 28.01 8.37
CA PRO A 33 -6.16 28.88 7.85
C PRO A 33 -5.54 29.74 8.95
N GLY A 34 -4.20 29.78 9.03
CA GLY A 34 -3.48 30.54 10.05
C GLY A 34 -3.35 29.85 11.43
N SER A 35 -3.76 28.58 11.56
CA SER A 35 -3.50 27.80 12.77
C SER A 35 -2.00 27.64 13.06
N VAL A 36 -1.62 27.68 14.33
CA VAL A 36 -0.23 27.45 14.76
C VAL A 36 0.09 25.97 14.59
N LEU A 37 1.07 25.69 13.73
CA LEU A 37 1.49 24.33 13.40
C LEU A 37 2.55 23.86 14.40
N PRO A 38 2.40 22.66 14.98
CA PRO A 38 3.33 22.17 15.99
C PRO A 38 4.63 21.67 15.34
N HIS A 39 5.74 21.87 16.05
CA HIS A 39 6.93 21.07 15.85
C HIS A 39 6.69 19.70 16.50
N LEU A 40 6.85 18.60 15.77
CA LEU A 40 6.57 17.24 16.26
C LEU A 40 7.80 16.33 16.15
N THR A 41 8.05 15.57 17.21
CA THR A 41 8.94 14.40 17.20
C THR A 41 8.08 13.14 17.16
N ILE A 42 8.36 12.23 16.22
CA ILE A 42 7.61 11.00 16.01
C ILE A 42 8.50 9.81 16.35
N VAL A 43 8.06 9.05 17.33
CA VAL A 43 8.68 7.79 17.75
C VAL A 43 7.71 6.66 17.44
N SER A 44 8.22 5.51 17.00
CA SER A 44 7.42 4.29 16.86
C SER A 44 8.05 3.12 17.62
N ALA A 45 7.24 2.15 18.03
CA ALA A 45 7.70 0.94 18.69
C ALA A 45 6.79 -0.25 18.36
N SER A 46 7.29 -1.45 18.65
CA SER A 46 6.52 -2.69 18.61
C SER A 46 5.58 -2.87 19.81
N ASP A 47 5.86 -2.18 20.92
CA ASP A 47 5.11 -2.26 22.17
C ASP A 47 4.51 -0.92 22.61
N GLU A 48 3.49 -0.98 23.45
CA GLU A 48 2.75 0.19 23.95
C GLU A 48 3.56 1.05 24.93
N SER A 49 4.57 0.48 25.60
CA SER A 49 5.35 1.23 26.58
C SER A 49 6.35 2.19 25.92
N LEU A 50 6.67 1.96 24.64
CA LEU A 50 7.72 2.66 23.87
C LEU A 50 9.07 2.67 24.60
N ARG A 51 9.36 1.62 25.39
CA ARG A 51 10.63 1.49 26.13
C ARG A 51 11.63 0.65 25.37
N ASP A 52 11.17 -0.44 24.77
CA ASP A 52 12.01 -1.41 24.09
C ASP A 52 11.87 -1.25 22.57
N ASN A 53 12.99 -1.24 21.84
CA ASN A 53 13.02 -1.09 20.38
C ASN A 53 12.29 0.16 19.82
N ALA A 54 12.16 1.22 20.62
CA ALA A 54 11.57 2.47 20.16
C ALA A 54 12.53 3.18 19.18
N THR A 55 12.01 3.60 18.03
CA THR A 55 12.79 4.24 16.96
C THR A 55 12.28 5.65 16.69
N LEU A 56 13.22 6.60 16.56
CA LEU A 56 12.92 7.93 16.04
C LEU A 56 12.62 7.79 14.54
N VAL A 57 11.38 8.02 14.14
CA VAL A 57 10.95 7.84 12.75
C VAL A 57 10.96 9.16 11.98
N ASP A 58 10.50 10.24 12.62
CA ASP A 58 10.43 11.54 11.98
C ASP A 58 10.55 12.72 12.95
N VAL A 59 11.02 13.86 12.44
CA VAL A 59 11.01 15.16 13.13
C VAL A 59 10.43 16.21 12.18
N ILE A 60 9.21 16.66 12.48
CA ILE A 60 8.44 17.60 11.66
C ILE A 60 8.61 19.00 12.22
N ASP A 61 9.33 19.84 11.48
CA ASP A 61 9.40 21.27 11.73
C ASP A 61 8.24 22.04 11.07
N VAL A 62 8.09 23.32 11.44
CA VAL A 62 7.00 24.18 10.93
C VAL A 62 7.03 24.26 9.40
N SER A 63 8.21 24.21 8.78
CA SER A 63 8.36 24.33 7.33
C SER A 63 7.86 23.09 6.58
N ARG A 64 7.92 21.90 7.18
CA ARG A 64 7.47 20.65 6.55
C ARG A 64 5.95 20.59 6.34
N TRP A 65 5.17 21.22 7.20
CA TRP A 65 3.70 21.30 7.07
C TRP A 65 3.20 21.98 5.79
N SER A 66 4.12 22.62 5.07
CA SER A 66 3.89 23.20 3.77
C SER A 66 3.45 22.15 2.71
N ALA A 67 3.73 20.86 2.89
CA ALA A 67 3.21 19.81 2.01
C ALA A 67 1.71 19.49 2.22
N ASP A 68 1.11 20.00 3.30
CA ASP A 68 -0.22 19.70 3.87
C ASP A 68 -0.52 18.22 4.21
N ILE A 69 0.20 17.28 3.60
CA ILE A 69 0.23 15.87 3.95
C ILE A 69 1.69 15.48 4.08
N LEU A 70 2.01 14.86 5.19
CA LEU A 70 3.30 14.25 5.48
C LEU A 70 3.14 12.74 5.47
N VAL A 71 4.16 12.04 5.01
CA VAL A 71 4.20 10.57 4.98
C VAL A 71 5.30 10.12 5.92
N VAL A 72 4.98 9.17 6.78
CA VAL A 72 5.86 8.55 7.76
C VAL A 72 5.90 7.05 7.46
N VAL A 73 7.11 6.50 7.32
CA VAL A 73 7.32 5.06 7.10
C VAL A 73 7.81 4.44 8.40
N LEU A 74 7.12 3.39 8.84
CA LEU A 74 7.33 2.72 10.11
C LEU A 74 8.28 1.54 9.94
N SER A 75 9.03 1.23 11.00
CA SER A 75 9.82 0.00 11.04
C SER A 75 8.89 -1.22 11.05
N GLU A 76 9.37 -2.33 10.50
CA GLU A 76 8.60 -3.57 10.42
C GLU A 76 8.09 -4.00 11.81
N GLY A 77 6.81 -4.35 11.90
CA GLY A 77 6.19 -4.78 13.15
C GLY A 77 5.86 -3.65 14.14
N HIS A 78 6.22 -2.40 13.87
CA HIS A 78 5.87 -1.28 14.74
C HIS A 78 4.38 -0.94 14.59
N ARG A 79 3.67 -0.93 15.72
CA ARG A 79 2.20 -0.69 15.78
C ARG A 79 1.82 0.44 16.72
N PHE A 80 2.78 0.98 17.48
CA PHE A 80 2.56 2.06 18.42
C PHE A 80 3.40 3.26 18.00
N LEU A 81 2.80 4.45 17.97
CA LEU A 81 3.50 5.69 17.69
C LEU A 81 3.22 6.71 18.79
N ARG A 82 4.19 7.57 19.06
CA ARG A 82 4.02 8.75 19.91
C ARG A 82 4.51 9.99 19.17
N LEU A 83 3.60 10.94 19.03
CA LEU A 83 3.86 12.26 18.49
C LEU A 83 3.98 13.22 19.67
N THR A 84 5.14 13.82 19.85
CA THR A 84 5.42 14.76 20.94
C THR A 84 5.69 16.14 20.39
N SER A 85 4.97 17.16 20.84
CA SER A 85 5.24 18.54 20.48
C SER A 85 6.30 19.20 21.37
N GLY A 86 6.86 20.32 20.91
CA GLY A 86 7.88 21.07 21.66
C GLY A 86 7.43 21.57 23.04
N ASP A 87 6.11 21.75 23.26
CA ASP A 87 5.51 22.10 24.55
C ASP A 87 5.18 20.87 25.43
N GLY A 88 5.65 19.68 25.04
CA GLY A 88 5.54 18.44 25.82
C GLY A 88 4.20 17.72 25.74
N LYS A 89 3.24 18.21 24.94
CA LYS A 89 1.97 17.52 24.72
C LYS A 89 2.16 16.33 23.78
N THR A 90 1.43 15.24 24.02
CA THR A 90 1.57 14.06 23.16
C THR A 90 0.25 13.55 22.59
N VAL A 91 0.38 12.81 21.48
CA VAL A 91 -0.64 11.92 20.91
C VAL A 91 0.00 10.55 20.76
N THR A 92 -0.61 9.54 21.39
CA THR A 92 -0.24 8.15 21.18
C THR A 92 -1.20 7.55 20.15
N ILE A 93 -0.66 6.92 19.12
CA ILE A 93 -1.42 6.27 18.05
C ILE A 93 -1.20 4.76 18.14
N ARG A 94 -2.29 4.01 18.20
CA ARG A 94 -2.31 2.54 18.13
C ARG A 94 -2.85 2.11 16.78
N LEU A 95 -2.07 1.32 16.06
CA LEU A 95 -2.45 0.72 14.79
C LEU A 95 -3.03 -0.66 15.04
N VAL A 96 -4.32 -0.84 14.75
CA VAL A 96 -5.08 -2.05 15.12
C VAL A 96 -5.82 -2.63 13.93
N ALA A 97 -6.10 -3.94 13.97
CA ALA A 97 -7.03 -4.53 13.02
C ALA A 97 -8.46 -4.05 13.32
N GLU A 98 -9.34 -4.07 12.31
CA GLU A 98 -10.73 -3.63 12.49
C GLU A 98 -11.51 -4.43 13.56
N SER A 99 -11.10 -5.68 13.81
CA SER A 99 -11.69 -6.53 14.85
C SER A 99 -11.38 -6.07 16.27
N ASP A 100 -10.33 -5.26 16.45
CA ASP A 100 -9.71 -4.99 17.74
C ASP A 100 -10.06 -3.60 18.29
N PHE A 101 -11.02 -2.90 17.66
CA PHE A 101 -11.48 -1.61 18.14
C PHE A 101 -12.23 -1.73 19.49
N PRO A 102 -11.94 -0.86 20.47
CA PRO A 102 -12.58 -0.91 21.79
C PRO A 102 -14.05 -0.45 21.79
N ALA A 103 -14.47 0.35 20.80
CA ALA A 103 -15.79 0.95 20.69
C ALA A 103 -16.25 1.01 19.23
N GLN A 104 -17.46 1.53 18.96
CA GLN A 104 -17.90 1.81 17.59
C GLN A 104 -16.99 2.90 16.99
N PRO A 105 -16.21 2.59 15.95
CA PRO A 105 -15.30 3.57 15.37
C PRO A 105 -16.07 4.64 14.60
N GLU A 106 -15.58 5.87 14.68
CA GLU A 106 -15.93 6.93 13.75
C GLU A 106 -15.24 6.67 12.41
N ILE A 107 -15.83 7.18 11.34
CA ILE A 107 -15.27 7.04 10.00
C ILE A 107 -15.00 8.43 9.45
N GLN A 108 -13.79 8.65 8.95
CA GLN A 108 -13.44 9.81 8.16
C GLN A 108 -13.18 9.41 6.71
N LEU A 109 -13.58 10.28 5.80
CA LEU A 109 -13.44 10.13 4.35
C LEU A 109 -12.56 11.25 3.82
N LEU A 110 -11.40 10.90 3.29
CA LEU A 110 -10.52 11.83 2.57
C LEU A 110 -10.74 11.67 1.07
N MET A 111 -11.03 12.78 0.40
CA MET A 111 -11.32 12.84 -1.02
C MET A 111 -10.32 13.76 -1.71
N ALA A 112 -9.71 13.29 -2.80
CA ALA A 112 -8.97 14.11 -3.74
C ALA A 112 -9.89 14.47 -4.92
N ARG A 113 -10.17 15.76 -5.07
CA ARG A 113 -11.04 16.29 -6.11
C ARG A 113 -10.29 17.24 -7.03
N GLU A 114 -10.70 17.28 -8.28
CA GLU A 114 -10.30 18.28 -9.24
C GLU A 114 -11.05 19.59 -8.95
N GLU A 115 -10.30 20.66 -8.69
CA GLU A 115 -10.85 22.00 -8.49
C GLU A 115 -10.36 22.93 -9.59
N LYS A 116 -11.28 23.76 -10.10
CA LYS A 116 -10.97 24.79 -11.09
C LYS A 116 -10.82 26.14 -10.40
N HIS A 117 -9.66 26.77 -10.55
CA HIS A 117 -9.39 28.11 -10.07
C HIS A 117 -8.73 28.93 -11.19
N GLU A 118 -9.32 30.07 -11.55
CA GLU A 118 -8.79 30.98 -12.59
C GLU A 118 -8.48 30.33 -13.96
N GLY A 119 -9.21 29.25 -14.30
CA GLY A 119 -9.01 28.51 -15.55
C GLY A 119 -8.02 27.35 -15.44
N ASP A 120 -7.22 27.30 -14.37
CA ASP A 120 -6.35 26.18 -14.05
C ASP A 120 -7.01 25.15 -13.14
N ARG A 121 -6.54 23.91 -13.25
CA ARG A 121 -7.08 22.74 -12.53
C ARG A 121 -6.02 22.25 -11.56
N HIS A 122 -6.42 22.02 -10.32
CA HIS A 122 -5.54 21.50 -9.27
C HIS A 122 -6.22 20.39 -8.47
N ILE A 123 -5.42 19.65 -7.70
CA ILE A 123 -5.90 18.62 -6.79
C ILE A 123 -6.15 19.25 -5.42
N LEU A 124 -7.41 19.29 -5.00
CA LEU A 124 -7.82 19.67 -3.66
C LEU A 124 -8.12 18.42 -2.83
N LEU A 125 -7.68 18.44 -1.58
CA LEU A 125 -7.98 17.42 -0.59
C LEU A 125 -9.10 17.93 0.31
N GLU A 126 -10.17 17.15 0.41
CA GLU A 126 -11.33 17.43 1.24
C GLU A 126 -11.53 16.30 2.21
N LEU A 127 -11.61 16.62 3.50
CA LEU A 127 -11.88 15.67 4.55
C LEU A 127 -13.32 15.84 5.03
N LYS A 128 -14.02 14.72 5.22
CA LYS A 128 -15.35 14.69 5.82
C LYS A 128 -15.43 13.62 6.91
N SER A 129 -16.03 13.98 8.04
CA SER A 129 -16.49 13.00 9.01
C SER A 129 -17.80 12.38 8.52
N VAL A 130 -17.94 11.07 8.65
CA VAL A 130 -19.10 10.30 8.24
C VAL A 130 -19.80 9.79 9.50
N GLU A 131 -21.02 10.28 9.76
CA GLU A 131 -21.80 9.84 10.92
C GLU A 131 -22.16 8.35 10.79
N ASN A 132 -21.63 7.51 11.69
CA ASN A 132 -21.83 6.08 11.69
C ASN A 132 -23.16 5.69 12.38
N ARG A 133 -24.31 6.13 11.86
CA ARG A 133 -25.65 5.76 12.38
C ARG A 133 -26.12 4.39 11.88
N GLY A 134 -25.20 3.42 11.80
CA GLY A 134 -25.47 2.02 11.44
C GLY A 134 -25.24 1.62 9.98
N ASP A 135 -25.05 2.59 9.06
CA ASP A 135 -24.80 2.32 7.63
C ASP A 135 -23.75 3.29 7.03
N GLY A 136 -22.54 3.27 7.60
CA GLY A 136 -21.43 4.11 7.16
C GLY A 136 -21.05 3.91 5.68
N VAL A 137 -21.27 2.72 5.13
CA VAL A 137 -21.01 2.40 3.72
C VAL A 137 -21.93 3.22 2.80
N ASN A 138 -23.22 3.27 3.09
CA ASN A 138 -24.15 4.08 2.29
C ASN A 138 -23.88 5.58 2.43
N ALA A 139 -23.47 6.05 3.61
CA ALA A 139 -23.08 7.45 3.78
C ALA A 139 -21.82 7.81 2.97
N ILE A 140 -20.79 6.97 2.94
CA ILE A 140 -19.61 7.14 2.08
C ILE A 140 -20.02 7.19 0.61
N ARG A 141 -20.89 6.27 0.17
CA ARG A 141 -21.38 6.22 -1.22
C ARG A 141 -22.12 7.49 -1.61
N GLN A 142 -22.97 8.01 -0.72
CA GLN A 142 -23.66 9.28 -0.96
C GLN A 142 -22.67 10.44 -1.12
N GLN A 143 -21.63 10.52 -0.28
CA GLN A 143 -20.59 11.53 -0.41
C GLN A 143 -19.82 11.41 -1.74
N ILE A 144 -19.45 10.19 -2.14
CA ILE A 144 -18.79 9.92 -3.41
C ILE A 144 -19.69 10.31 -4.59
N ALA A 145 -20.97 9.93 -4.56
CA ALA A 145 -21.93 10.22 -5.62
C ALA A 145 -22.10 11.72 -5.85
N GLN A 146 -22.18 12.51 -4.76
CA GLN A 146 -22.30 13.97 -4.80
C GLN A 146 -21.10 14.64 -5.49
N GLN A 147 -19.92 14.05 -5.42
CA GLN A 147 -18.67 14.63 -5.96
C GLN A 147 -18.17 13.89 -7.21
N SER A 148 -18.95 12.97 -7.76
CA SER A 148 -18.49 11.98 -8.76
C SER A 148 -17.89 12.56 -10.04
N SER A 149 -18.27 13.77 -10.44
CA SER A 149 -17.78 14.42 -11.67
C SER A 149 -16.38 15.02 -11.55
N THR A 150 -15.97 15.39 -10.32
CA THR A 150 -14.67 16.00 -10.01
C THR A 150 -13.79 15.10 -9.16
N LEU A 151 -14.34 14.04 -8.57
CA LEU A 151 -13.60 13.12 -7.72
C LEU A 151 -12.57 12.32 -8.51
N LEU A 152 -11.33 12.34 -8.03
CA LEU A 152 -10.20 11.62 -8.61
C LEU A 152 -9.87 10.37 -7.80
N TRP A 153 -9.93 10.48 -6.47
CA TRP A 153 -9.55 9.40 -5.55
C TRP A 153 -10.16 9.64 -4.16
N ALA A 154 -10.44 8.59 -3.40
CA ALA A 154 -10.88 8.71 -2.01
C ALA A 154 -10.52 7.48 -1.16
N ILE A 155 -10.23 7.70 0.12
CA ILE A 155 -10.02 6.67 1.15
C ILE A 155 -10.89 6.93 2.37
N SER A 156 -11.36 5.87 3.00
CA SER A 156 -11.97 5.92 4.32
C SER A 156 -11.03 5.36 5.38
N GLN A 157 -11.12 5.93 6.58
CA GLN A 157 -10.35 5.53 7.74
C GLN A 157 -11.28 5.42 8.95
N SER A 158 -11.25 4.28 9.60
CA SER A 158 -11.93 4.04 10.88
C SER A 158 -11.02 4.47 12.01
N TYR A 159 -11.53 5.23 12.98
CA TYR A 159 -10.73 5.67 14.13
C TYR A 159 -11.56 5.78 15.41
N VAL A 160 -10.87 5.72 16.55
CA VAL A 160 -11.42 6.04 17.87
C VAL A 160 -10.47 7.00 18.56
N CYS A 161 -10.99 8.11 19.06
CA CYS A 161 -10.21 9.14 19.75
C CYS A 161 -10.65 9.21 21.21
N GLU A 162 -9.72 8.98 22.13
CA GLU A 162 -9.96 8.98 23.57
C GLU A 162 -8.98 9.91 24.27
N ARG A 163 -9.48 10.64 25.26
CA ARG A 163 -8.62 11.42 26.14
C ARG A 163 -8.03 10.49 27.19
N PHE A 164 -6.71 10.30 27.16
CA PHE A 164 -6.00 9.38 28.04
C PHE A 164 -5.63 10.06 29.37
N GLU A 165 -4.95 11.21 29.29
CA GLU A 165 -4.59 12.04 30.46
C GLU A 165 -4.82 13.54 30.18
N ALA A 166 -4.51 14.40 31.14
CA ALA A 166 -4.66 15.85 30.98
C ALA A 166 -3.92 16.38 29.74
N ASN A 167 -2.74 15.81 29.44
CA ASN A 167 -1.84 16.22 28.35
C ASN A 167 -1.62 15.16 27.26
N ASP A 168 -2.31 14.02 27.31
CA ASP A 168 -2.13 12.92 26.36
C ASP A 168 -3.45 12.47 25.75
N TRP A 169 -3.41 12.28 24.43
CA TRP A 169 -4.51 11.71 23.65
C TRP A 169 -4.13 10.33 23.14
N LEU A 170 -5.12 9.44 23.10
CA LEU A 170 -4.98 8.12 22.54
C LEU A 170 -5.86 8.01 21.29
N LEU A 171 -5.25 7.66 20.16
CA LEU A 171 -5.92 7.46 18.89
C LEU A 171 -5.75 6.00 18.45
N TRP A 172 -6.85 5.32 18.17
CA TRP A 172 -6.85 4.00 17.57
C TRP A 172 -7.16 4.16 16.08
N LEU A 173 -6.32 3.58 15.22
CA LEU A 173 -6.47 3.63 13.77
C LEU A 173 -6.55 2.22 13.19
N GLY A 174 -7.57 2.00 12.37
CA GLY A 174 -7.69 0.81 11.50
C GLY A 174 -6.91 0.99 10.19
N PRO A 175 -6.83 -0.03 9.34
CA PRO A 175 -6.30 0.14 7.99
C PRO A 175 -7.22 1.04 7.15
N ALA A 176 -6.66 2.03 6.47
CA ALA A 176 -7.37 2.87 5.52
C ALA A 176 -7.75 2.06 4.27
N THR A 177 -8.97 2.24 3.80
CA THR A 177 -9.50 1.54 2.63
C THR A 177 -9.78 2.52 1.52
N ARG A 178 -9.22 2.30 0.32
CA ARG A 178 -9.64 3.06 -0.87
C ARG A 178 -11.12 2.79 -1.13
N VAL A 179 -11.89 3.85 -1.28
CA VAL A 179 -13.33 3.78 -1.57
C VAL A 179 -13.66 4.34 -2.95
N TYR A 180 -12.74 5.12 -3.54
CA TYR A 180 -12.85 5.58 -4.92
C TYR A 180 -11.48 5.77 -5.59
N PRO A 181 -11.33 5.44 -6.88
CA PRO A 181 -12.14 4.46 -7.59
C PRO A 181 -12.10 3.11 -6.84
N SER A 182 -13.25 2.42 -6.72
CA SER A 182 -13.38 1.21 -5.89
C SER A 182 -12.23 0.22 -6.18
N PRO A 183 -11.41 -0.14 -5.17
CA PRO A 183 -10.30 -1.06 -5.34
C PRO A 183 -10.71 -2.53 -5.50
N GLN A 184 -11.92 -2.91 -5.10
CA GLN A 184 -12.25 -4.32 -4.89
C GLN A 184 -13.31 -4.78 -5.87
N THR A 185 -12.85 -5.49 -6.89
CA THR A 185 -13.65 -6.49 -7.61
C THR A 185 -13.36 -7.89 -7.05
N ARG A 186 -13.07 -8.01 -5.73
CA ARG A 186 -12.69 -9.28 -5.10
C ARG A 186 -13.89 -10.21 -4.96
N ILE A 187 -13.94 -11.23 -5.81
CA ILE A 187 -14.91 -12.32 -5.78
C ILE A 187 -14.25 -13.51 -5.08
N THR A 188 -14.88 -13.98 -4.00
CA THR A 188 -14.41 -15.16 -3.28
C THR A 188 -15.28 -16.36 -3.64
N ILE A 189 -14.64 -17.43 -4.10
CA ILE A 189 -15.27 -18.68 -4.49
C ILE A 189 -15.10 -19.68 -3.34
N LEU A 190 -16.21 -20.24 -2.89
CA LEU A 190 -16.28 -21.27 -1.86
C LEU A 190 -16.84 -22.54 -2.50
N PRO A 191 -15.99 -23.50 -2.92
CA PRO A 191 -16.45 -24.81 -3.35
C PRO A 191 -17.28 -25.45 -2.24
N GLN A 192 -18.45 -25.96 -2.59
CA GLN A 192 -19.26 -26.73 -1.64
C GLN A 192 -18.84 -28.21 -1.69
N PRO A 193 -18.81 -28.89 -0.54
CA PRO A 193 -18.67 -30.35 -0.52
C PRO A 193 -19.87 -31.00 -1.24
N LEU A 194 -19.71 -32.25 -1.66
CA LEU A 194 -20.81 -32.97 -2.29
C LEU A 194 -22.00 -33.09 -1.32
N ASP A 195 -23.13 -32.47 -1.66
CA ASP A 195 -24.37 -32.58 -0.90
C ASP A 195 -25.28 -33.66 -1.48
N LEU A 196 -25.26 -34.84 -0.86
CA LEU A 196 -26.12 -35.98 -1.19
C LEU A 196 -27.52 -35.88 -0.57
N ARG A 197 -27.80 -34.86 0.27
CA ARG A 197 -29.07 -34.70 1.01
C ARG A 197 -29.96 -33.58 0.48
N ALA A 198 -29.42 -32.59 -0.23
CA ALA A 198 -30.18 -31.47 -0.80
C ALA A 198 -30.98 -31.79 -2.07
N SER A 199 -30.98 -33.04 -2.51
CA SER A 199 -31.53 -33.51 -3.78
C SER A 199 -32.95 -34.08 -3.63
N ALA A 200 -33.90 -33.23 -3.24
CA ALA A 200 -35.29 -33.42 -3.65
C ALA A 200 -35.47 -32.84 -5.08
N ASP A 201 -34.77 -33.40 -6.06
CA ASP A 201 -35.01 -33.05 -7.45
C ASP A 201 -36.13 -33.95 -8.01
N MET A 202 -37.32 -33.39 -8.18
CA MET A 202 -38.51 -34.12 -8.67
C MET A 202 -38.58 -34.21 -10.21
N ARG A 203 -37.54 -33.78 -10.92
CA ARG A 203 -37.52 -33.73 -12.40
C ARG A 203 -37.27 -35.11 -13.00
N GLN A 204 -38.01 -35.47 -14.05
CA GLN A 204 -37.88 -36.77 -14.75
C GLN A 204 -36.69 -36.73 -15.71
N ALA A 205 -35.76 -37.68 -15.61
CA ALA A 205 -34.71 -37.85 -16.61
C ALA A 205 -35.26 -38.50 -17.91
N PRO A 206 -34.76 -38.11 -19.09
CA PRO A 206 -35.22 -38.62 -20.38
C PRO A 206 -34.86 -40.10 -20.64
N PHE A 207 -33.91 -40.67 -19.89
CA PHE A 207 -33.47 -42.05 -20.05
C PHE A 207 -33.63 -42.86 -18.76
N SER A 208 -34.15 -44.09 -18.89
CA SER A 208 -34.42 -45.01 -17.78
C SER A 208 -33.18 -45.36 -16.93
N ILE A 209 -31.98 -45.34 -17.51
CA ILE A 209 -30.72 -45.58 -16.77
C ILE A 209 -30.38 -44.45 -15.80
N MET A 210 -30.78 -43.21 -16.12
CA MET A 210 -30.63 -42.04 -15.23
C MET A 210 -31.71 -42.03 -14.15
N GLN A 211 -32.86 -42.65 -14.41
CA GLN A 211 -33.94 -42.80 -13.45
C GLN A 211 -33.55 -43.68 -12.25
N HIS A 212 -32.66 -44.65 -12.46
CA HIS A 212 -32.07 -45.44 -11.38
C HIS A 212 -31.11 -44.62 -10.49
N TRP A 213 -30.36 -43.67 -11.07
CA TRP A 213 -29.52 -42.73 -10.31
C TRP A 213 -30.35 -41.68 -9.56
N LEU A 214 -31.46 -41.21 -10.14
CA LEU A 214 -32.36 -40.26 -9.47
C LEU A 214 -33.09 -40.86 -8.26
N ASN A 215 -33.41 -42.16 -8.31
CA ASN A 215 -34.13 -42.86 -7.24
C ASN A 215 -33.29 -43.13 -5.96
N GLU A 216 -31.97 -42.93 -6.00
CA GLU A 216 -31.04 -43.19 -4.88
C GLU A 216 -30.40 -41.93 -4.29
N ASN A 217 -31.13 -40.79 -4.26
CA ASN A 217 -30.71 -39.45 -3.79
C ASN A 217 -30.33 -38.44 -4.90
N GLY A 218 -30.85 -38.56 -6.13
CA GLY A 218 -30.64 -37.55 -7.18
C GLY A 218 -29.21 -37.49 -7.76
N ALA A 219 -29.03 -36.78 -8.87
CA ALA A 219 -27.70 -36.57 -9.44
C ALA A 219 -26.84 -35.65 -8.54
N PRO A 220 -25.55 -35.95 -8.33
CA PRO A 220 -24.66 -35.13 -7.52
C PRO A 220 -24.51 -33.74 -8.13
N ARG A 221 -24.70 -32.67 -7.34
CA ARG A 221 -24.68 -31.28 -7.83
C ARG A 221 -23.35 -30.59 -7.56
N ALA A 222 -22.75 -30.04 -8.61
CA ALA A 222 -21.55 -29.22 -8.53
C ALA A 222 -21.92 -27.76 -8.20
N ILE A 223 -21.78 -27.37 -6.93
CA ILE A 223 -22.19 -26.02 -6.45
C ILE A 223 -20.97 -25.23 -5.98
N ILE A 224 -20.81 -24.01 -6.49
CA ILE A 224 -19.94 -23.00 -5.88
C ILE A 224 -20.77 -21.94 -5.19
N GLN A 225 -20.36 -21.55 -3.99
CA GLN A 225 -20.83 -20.32 -3.37
C GLN A 225 -19.88 -19.18 -3.76
N ILE A 226 -20.45 -18.08 -4.22
CA ILE A 226 -19.73 -16.87 -4.58
C ILE A 226 -20.07 -15.81 -3.55
N ARG A 227 -19.05 -15.30 -2.86
CA ARG A 227 -19.18 -14.11 -2.01
C ARG A 227 -18.73 -12.88 -2.78
N LEU A 228 -19.66 -11.95 -2.92
CA LEU A 228 -19.45 -10.64 -3.53
C LEU A 228 -19.05 -9.62 -2.45
N PRO A 229 -18.25 -8.60 -2.81
CA PRO A 229 -17.78 -7.61 -1.85
C PRO A 229 -18.88 -6.63 -1.41
N GLN A 230 -19.97 -6.51 -2.19
CA GLN A 230 -21.06 -5.56 -1.99
C GLN A 230 -22.40 -6.21 -2.42
N THR A 231 -23.49 -5.43 -2.47
CA THR A 231 -24.78 -5.92 -2.98
C THR A 231 -24.75 -6.16 -4.49
N LEU A 232 -25.74 -6.89 -5.02
CA LEU A 232 -25.87 -7.23 -6.44
C LEU A 232 -26.03 -5.99 -7.34
N GLU A 233 -26.81 -5.00 -6.89
CA GLU A 233 -27.03 -3.74 -7.63
C GLU A 233 -25.70 -2.99 -7.81
N ASP A 234 -24.92 -2.89 -6.74
CA ASP A 234 -23.62 -2.23 -6.72
C ASP A 234 -22.56 -3.01 -7.52
N ASN A 235 -22.65 -4.34 -7.52
CA ASN A 235 -21.75 -5.22 -8.26
C ASN A 235 -22.20 -5.48 -9.71
N SER A 236 -23.28 -4.87 -10.18
CA SER A 236 -23.81 -5.11 -11.54
C SER A 236 -22.73 -4.93 -12.63
N GLN A 237 -21.85 -3.94 -12.48
CA GLN A 237 -20.76 -3.69 -13.42
C GLN A 237 -19.59 -4.69 -13.33
N LEU A 238 -19.36 -5.27 -12.15
CA LEU A 238 -18.42 -6.38 -11.93
C LEU A 238 -19.00 -7.66 -12.54
N LEU A 239 -20.24 -7.99 -12.19
CA LEU A 239 -20.95 -9.18 -12.64
C LEU A 239 -21.16 -9.20 -14.17
N ARG A 240 -21.19 -8.03 -14.84
CA ARG A 240 -21.13 -7.92 -16.32
C ARG A 240 -19.85 -8.43 -16.95
N ARG A 241 -18.78 -8.59 -16.18
CA ARG A 241 -17.45 -8.97 -16.69
C ARG A 241 -16.99 -10.33 -16.20
N VAL A 242 -17.74 -10.95 -15.30
CA VAL A 242 -17.42 -12.25 -14.72
C VAL A 242 -18.33 -13.28 -15.36
N TYR A 243 -17.74 -14.37 -15.79
CA TYR A 243 -18.43 -15.45 -16.46
C TYR A 243 -18.25 -16.74 -15.65
N ALA A 244 -19.34 -17.45 -15.44
CA ALA A 244 -19.28 -18.84 -15.02
C ALA A 244 -19.02 -19.71 -16.26
N PHE A 245 -18.21 -20.76 -16.10
CA PHE A 245 -17.92 -21.68 -17.20
C PHE A 245 -18.04 -23.14 -16.78
N ILE A 246 -18.35 -23.99 -17.76
CA ILE A 246 -18.23 -25.45 -17.69
C ILE A 246 -17.34 -25.89 -18.86
N ALA A 247 -16.33 -26.69 -18.56
CA ALA A 247 -15.48 -27.37 -19.54
C ALA A 247 -15.74 -28.88 -19.47
N MET A 248 -16.47 -29.38 -20.47
CA MET A 248 -16.92 -30.77 -20.59
C MET A 248 -15.79 -31.63 -21.17
N ARG A 249 -15.10 -32.39 -20.31
CA ARG A 249 -13.91 -33.17 -20.69
C ARG A 249 -14.25 -34.31 -21.64
N GLN A 250 -15.45 -34.88 -21.53
CA GLN A 250 -15.90 -35.94 -22.45
C GLN A 250 -16.01 -35.43 -23.89
N ARG A 251 -16.60 -34.24 -24.09
CA ARG A 251 -16.69 -33.61 -25.41
C ARG A 251 -15.33 -33.20 -25.94
N GLN A 252 -14.47 -32.64 -25.09
CA GLN A 252 -13.08 -32.33 -25.48
C GLN A 252 -12.33 -33.57 -25.99
N ARG A 253 -12.48 -34.72 -25.31
CA ARG A 253 -11.89 -35.99 -25.75
C ARG A 253 -12.50 -36.49 -27.06
N LEU A 254 -13.81 -36.35 -27.23
CA LEU A 254 -14.50 -36.69 -28.48
C LEU A 254 -14.01 -35.82 -29.64
N ASP A 255 -13.83 -34.52 -29.43
CA ASP A 255 -13.31 -33.59 -30.44
C ASP A 255 -11.89 -33.99 -30.88
N ILE A 256 -11.01 -34.28 -29.91
CA ILE A 256 -9.65 -34.76 -30.18
C ILE A 256 -9.71 -36.08 -30.96
N TRP A 257 -10.56 -37.01 -30.54
CA TRP A 257 -10.73 -38.29 -31.21
C TRP A 257 -11.25 -38.12 -32.65
N ASN A 258 -12.25 -37.26 -32.87
CA ASN A 258 -12.80 -36.95 -34.19
C ASN A 258 -11.77 -36.29 -35.12
N GLN A 259 -10.89 -35.44 -34.57
CA GLN A 259 -9.77 -34.89 -35.33
C GLN A 259 -8.81 -35.99 -35.78
N LEU A 260 -8.48 -36.94 -34.90
CA LEU A 260 -7.65 -38.09 -35.23
C LEU A 260 -8.33 -39.01 -36.27
N GLN A 261 -9.62 -39.29 -36.14
CA GLN A 261 -10.36 -40.08 -37.13
C GLN A 261 -10.36 -39.42 -38.50
N LYS A 262 -10.56 -38.10 -38.56
CA LYS A 262 -10.51 -37.32 -39.80
C LYS A 262 -9.15 -37.43 -40.48
N LEU A 263 -8.07 -37.32 -39.72
CA LEU A 263 -6.70 -37.49 -40.24
C LEU A 263 -6.46 -38.90 -40.77
N ASN A 264 -7.15 -39.89 -40.20
CA ASN A 264 -7.06 -41.30 -40.60
C ASN A 264 -8.11 -41.71 -41.67
N GLY A 265 -8.92 -40.78 -42.19
CA GLY A 265 -9.94 -41.06 -43.21
C GLY A 265 -11.16 -41.86 -42.71
N ALA A 266 -11.36 -41.94 -41.40
CA ALA A 266 -12.46 -42.67 -40.77
C ALA A 266 -13.68 -41.75 -40.50
N PRO A 267 -14.89 -42.33 -40.35
CA PRO A 267 -16.10 -41.54 -40.08
C PRO A 267 -16.02 -40.83 -38.73
N GLN A 268 -16.51 -39.59 -38.70
CA GLN A 268 -16.60 -38.77 -37.48
C GLN A 268 -17.95 -39.03 -36.78
N ILE A 269 -17.99 -38.81 -35.47
CA ILE A 269 -19.20 -38.96 -34.65
C ILE A 269 -19.58 -37.59 -34.08
N ASP A 270 -20.78 -37.10 -34.38
CA ASP A 270 -21.27 -35.85 -33.80
C ASP A 270 -21.85 -36.11 -32.39
N PRO A 271 -21.57 -35.23 -31.41
CA PRO A 271 -22.21 -35.32 -30.10
C PRO A 271 -23.71 -35.03 -30.22
N LEU A 272 -24.52 -35.77 -29.46
CA LEU A 272 -25.95 -35.50 -29.36
C LEU A 272 -26.19 -34.08 -28.84
N ASN A 273 -26.89 -33.27 -29.64
CA ASN A 273 -27.30 -31.93 -29.26
C ASN A 273 -28.76 -31.92 -28.76
N LEU A 274 -29.22 -30.74 -28.31
CA LEU A 274 -30.55 -30.58 -27.74
C LEU A 274 -31.67 -30.77 -28.78
N THR A 275 -31.38 -30.45 -30.05
CA THR A 275 -32.29 -30.69 -31.19
C THR A 275 -32.46 -32.19 -31.45
N ASP A 276 -31.38 -32.96 -31.37
CA ASP A 276 -31.39 -34.41 -31.55
C ASP A 276 -32.22 -35.07 -30.44
N LEU A 277 -32.05 -34.62 -29.19
CA LEU A 277 -32.83 -35.11 -28.05
C LEU A 277 -34.32 -34.82 -28.22
N ARG A 278 -34.70 -33.58 -28.53
CA ARG A 278 -36.11 -33.20 -28.76
C ARG A 278 -36.75 -33.96 -29.91
N THR A 279 -35.97 -34.23 -30.96
CA THR A 279 -36.42 -35.03 -32.10
C THR A 279 -36.64 -36.48 -31.69
N ALA A 280 -35.72 -37.05 -30.90
CA ALA A 280 -35.81 -38.43 -30.44
C ALA A 280 -36.97 -38.66 -29.44
N THR A 281 -37.27 -37.67 -28.59
CA THR A 281 -38.34 -37.77 -27.58
C THR A 281 -39.71 -37.29 -28.08
N GLY A 282 -39.76 -36.59 -29.22
CA GLY A 282 -40.99 -36.03 -29.79
C GLY A 282 -41.56 -34.86 -28.98
N ARG A 283 -40.80 -34.31 -28.02
CA ARG A 283 -41.21 -33.22 -27.12
C ARG A 283 -40.39 -31.97 -27.41
N LEU A 284 -40.98 -31.02 -28.15
CA LEU A 284 -40.30 -29.78 -28.54
C LEU A 284 -40.05 -28.82 -27.36
N ASP A 285 -40.80 -28.98 -26.28
CA ASP A 285 -40.72 -28.24 -25.03
C ASP A 285 -39.76 -28.85 -24.00
N GLU A 286 -39.16 -30.01 -24.31
CA GLU A 286 -38.22 -30.65 -23.40
C GLU A 286 -36.93 -29.82 -23.27
N CYS A 287 -36.57 -29.52 -22.03
CA CYS A 287 -35.30 -28.90 -21.63
C CYS A 287 -34.56 -29.91 -20.74
N PRO A 288 -33.79 -30.85 -21.33
CA PRO A 288 -32.99 -31.77 -20.54
C PRO A 288 -31.95 -30.99 -19.72
N ASP A 289 -31.56 -31.51 -18.55
CA ASP A 289 -30.49 -30.96 -17.71
C ASP A 289 -29.12 -31.15 -18.40
N ALA A 290 -28.92 -30.48 -19.53
CA ALA A 290 -27.78 -30.63 -20.43
C ALA A 290 -27.36 -29.29 -21.05
N VAL A 291 -26.09 -29.21 -21.44
CA VAL A 291 -25.55 -28.03 -22.16
C VAL A 291 -26.00 -28.07 -23.61
N GLY A 292 -26.73 -27.02 -24.04
CA GLY A 292 -27.21 -26.86 -25.41
C GLY A 292 -26.19 -26.29 -26.40
N SER A 293 -24.97 -25.95 -25.95
CA SER A 293 -23.87 -25.56 -26.84
C SER A 293 -23.31 -26.77 -27.58
N ASP A 294 -22.79 -26.59 -28.79
CA ASP A 294 -22.09 -27.65 -29.54
C ASP A 294 -20.60 -27.75 -29.16
N THR A 295 -20.09 -26.79 -28.38
CA THR A 295 -18.69 -26.72 -27.96
C THR A 295 -18.41 -27.51 -26.68
N SER A 296 -17.12 -27.81 -26.43
CA SER A 296 -16.65 -28.43 -25.19
C SER A 296 -16.60 -27.47 -24.00
N VAL A 297 -16.54 -26.16 -24.25
CA VAL A 297 -16.60 -25.10 -23.22
C VAL A 297 -17.88 -24.29 -23.38
N SER A 298 -18.64 -24.13 -22.30
CA SER A 298 -19.81 -23.25 -22.19
C SER A 298 -19.51 -22.13 -21.21
N LEU A 299 -19.78 -20.88 -21.60
CA LEU A 299 -19.64 -19.71 -20.73
C LEU A 299 -20.94 -18.92 -20.66
N VAL A 300 -21.26 -18.43 -19.47
CA VAL A 300 -22.41 -17.55 -19.23
C VAL A 300 -22.02 -16.39 -18.34
N ASN A 301 -22.45 -15.18 -18.69
CA ASN A 301 -22.21 -14.00 -17.88
C ASN A 301 -23.03 -14.09 -16.57
N LEU A 302 -22.39 -13.87 -15.42
CA LEU A 302 -23.05 -14.00 -14.12
C LEU A 302 -24.23 -13.02 -13.95
N LEU A 303 -24.09 -11.76 -14.37
CA LEU A 303 -25.21 -10.82 -14.26
C LEU A 303 -26.42 -11.29 -15.09
N ARG A 304 -26.17 -11.72 -16.33
CA ARG A 304 -27.23 -12.23 -17.21
C ARG A 304 -27.93 -13.45 -16.61
N LEU A 305 -27.16 -14.37 -16.04
CA LEU A 305 -27.68 -15.56 -15.38
C LEU A 305 -28.51 -15.23 -14.14
N ILE A 306 -28.14 -14.19 -13.39
CA ILE A 306 -28.89 -13.71 -12.22
C ILE A 306 -30.21 -13.03 -12.64
N VAL A 307 -30.17 -12.22 -13.70
CA VAL A 307 -31.32 -11.40 -14.12
C VAL A 307 -32.39 -12.24 -14.83
N ASP A 308 -31.99 -13.24 -15.62
CA ASP A 308 -32.89 -14.03 -16.46
C ASP A 308 -32.46 -15.51 -16.51
N PRO A 309 -32.58 -16.26 -15.40
CA PRO A 309 -32.02 -17.61 -15.28
C PRO A 309 -32.61 -18.62 -16.27
N GLU A 310 -33.90 -18.50 -16.61
CA GLU A 310 -34.56 -19.42 -17.54
C GLU A 310 -34.00 -19.33 -18.96
N LYS A 311 -33.74 -18.10 -19.43
CA LYS A 311 -33.17 -17.87 -20.76
C LYS A 311 -31.77 -18.45 -20.92
N TYR A 312 -30.97 -18.45 -19.85
CA TYR A 312 -29.58 -18.92 -19.87
C TYR A 312 -29.39 -20.34 -19.34
N ALA A 313 -30.47 -21.05 -19.00
CA ALA A 313 -30.42 -22.44 -18.54
C ALA A 313 -29.70 -23.37 -19.54
N GLY A 314 -29.80 -23.10 -20.84
CA GLY A 314 -29.10 -23.87 -21.89
C GLY A 314 -27.56 -23.88 -21.79
N HIS A 315 -26.97 -23.06 -20.92
CA HIS A 315 -25.53 -23.10 -20.62
C HIS A 315 -25.12 -24.17 -19.60
N GLY A 316 -26.08 -24.86 -18.98
CA GLY A 316 -25.83 -25.89 -17.96
C GLY A 316 -25.53 -25.32 -16.55
N VAL A 317 -25.81 -24.03 -16.35
CA VAL A 317 -25.52 -23.30 -15.10
C VAL A 317 -26.80 -22.63 -14.63
N ALA A 318 -27.09 -22.69 -13.33
CA ALA A 318 -28.18 -21.99 -12.67
C ALA A 318 -27.67 -21.19 -11.47
N VAL A 319 -28.38 -20.12 -11.11
CA VAL A 319 -28.07 -19.32 -9.92
C VAL A 319 -29.21 -19.41 -8.91
N ARG A 320 -28.87 -19.67 -7.65
CA ARG A 320 -29.79 -19.57 -6.51
C ARG A 320 -29.34 -18.45 -5.58
N ARG A 321 -30.31 -17.65 -5.12
CA ARG A 321 -30.08 -16.60 -4.14
C ARG A 321 -30.34 -17.13 -2.75
N LEU A 322 -29.34 -17.05 -1.87
CA LEU A 322 -29.55 -17.27 -0.44
C LEU A 322 -30.13 -15.98 0.16
N ALA A 323 -31.27 -16.08 0.83
CA ALA A 323 -31.82 -14.94 1.57
C ALA A 323 -30.79 -14.47 2.60
N ALA A 324 -30.44 -13.18 2.58
CA ALA A 324 -29.52 -12.59 3.54
C ALA A 324 -30.00 -12.91 4.95
N SER A 325 -29.27 -13.72 5.70
CA SER A 325 -29.56 -13.88 7.13
C SER A 325 -29.44 -12.50 7.77
N LYS A 326 -30.43 -12.11 8.57
CA LYS A 326 -30.59 -10.73 9.09
C LYS A 326 -29.34 -10.19 9.84
N GLY A 327 -28.37 -11.03 10.19
CA GLY A 327 -27.10 -10.64 10.82
C GLY A 327 -25.88 -10.45 9.89
N ASN A 328 -25.94 -10.82 8.61
CA ASN A 328 -24.73 -10.95 7.77
C ASN A 328 -24.56 -9.88 6.68
N ARG A 329 -25.38 -8.82 6.67
CA ARG A 329 -25.29 -7.71 5.69
C ARG A 329 -23.95 -6.97 5.72
N LYS A 330 -23.17 -7.09 6.80
CA LYS A 330 -21.83 -6.51 6.93
C LYS A 330 -20.74 -7.26 6.15
N ASN A 331 -21.01 -8.47 5.63
CA ASN A 331 -20.00 -9.38 5.07
C ASN A 331 -20.22 -9.74 3.57
N GLY A 332 -20.88 -8.87 2.80
CA GLY A 332 -21.13 -9.07 1.36
C GLY A 332 -22.33 -9.97 1.04
N GLU A 333 -22.73 -10.01 -0.23
CA GLU A 333 -23.83 -10.87 -0.73
C GLU A 333 -23.28 -12.24 -1.16
N ILE A 334 -24.03 -13.31 -0.86
CA ILE A 334 -23.66 -14.68 -1.23
C ILE A 334 -24.63 -15.19 -2.30
N ILE A 335 -24.07 -15.71 -3.39
CA ILE A 335 -24.80 -16.29 -4.51
C ILE A 335 -24.35 -17.74 -4.66
N GLU A 336 -25.29 -18.67 -4.86
CA GLU A 336 -24.97 -20.04 -5.22
C GLU A 336 -25.06 -20.22 -6.73
N VAL A 337 -24.00 -20.77 -7.33
CA VAL A 337 -23.98 -21.14 -8.74
C VAL A 337 -23.94 -22.66 -8.82
N ASP A 338 -24.96 -23.22 -9.43
CA ASP A 338 -25.16 -24.65 -9.62
C ASP A 338 -24.83 -25.02 -11.06
N PHE A 339 -23.81 -25.87 -11.23
CA PHE A 339 -23.40 -26.42 -12.51
C PHE A 339 -24.08 -27.77 -12.73
N PHE A 340 -25.41 -27.74 -12.93
CA PHE A 340 -26.23 -28.96 -13.00
C PHE A 340 -25.87 -29.88 -14.18
N ALA A 341 -25.25 -29.35 -15.23
CA ALA A 341 -24.82 -30.15 -16.36
C ALA A 341 -23.38 -30.72 -16.23
N ALA A 342 -22.67 -30.43 -15.14
CA ALA A 342 -21.32 -30.93 -14.93
C ALA A 342 -21.32 -32.41 -14.53
N ALA A 343 -20.49 -33.21 -15.20
CA ALA A 343 -20.26 -34.61 -14.85
C ALA A 343 -18.96 -34.80 -14.05
N LEU A 344 -18.81 -35.97 -13.42
CA LEU A 344 -17.58 -36.33 -12.72
C LEU A 344 -16.38 -36.26 -13.69
N GLY A 345 -15.36 -35.51 -13.30
CA GLY A 345 -14.16 -35.25 -14.08
C GLY A 345 -14.20 -33.98 -14.92
N ASP A 346 -15.35 -33.29 -15.03
CA ASP A 346 -15.45 -31.99 -15.69
C ASP A 346 -14.85 -30.88 -14.83
N ASP A 347 -14.47 -29.79 -15.51
CA ASP A 347 -13.89 -28.62 -14.87
C ASP A 347 -14.89 -27.45 -14.94
N VAL A 348 -15.11 -26.77 -13.82
CA VAL A 348 -16.04 -25.63 -13.68
C VAL A 348 -15.34 -24.46 -13.01
N GLY A 349 -15.93 -23.27 -13.05
CA GLY A 349 -15.40 -22.16 -12.26
C GLY A 349 -15.81 -20.79 -12.78
N LEU A 350 -14.98 -19.80 -12.46
CA LEU A 350 -15.17 -18.41 -12.88
C LEU A 350 -13.98 -17.92 -13.70
N VAL A 351 -14.28 -17.15 -14.73
CA VAL A 351 -13.32 -16.38 -15.51
C VAL A 351 -13.71 -14.90 -15.49
N TYR A 352 -12.71 -14.06 -15.21
CA TYR A 352 -12.80 -12.61 -15.24
C TYR A 352 -11.67 -12.08 -16.14
N PRO A 353 -11.93 -11.82 -17.44
CA PRO A 353 -10.89 -11.52 -18.43
C PRO A 353 -9.98 -10.33 -18.10
N THR A 354 -10.46 -9.45 -17.24
CA THR A 354 -9.83 -8.20 -16.85
C THR A 354 -9.42 -8.17 -15.37
N ALA A 355 -9.42 -9.33 -14.71
CA ALA A 355 -8.94 -9.48 -13.34
C ALA A 355 -7.44 -9.17 -13.21
N MET A 356 -7.08 -8.58 -12.08
CA MET A 356 -5.71 -8.49 -11.57
C MET A 356 -5.51 -9.51 -10.43
N LEU A 357 -4.25 -9.67 -10.01
CA LEU A 357 -3.90 -10.47 -8.83
C LEU A 357 -4.80 -10.12 -7.62
N GLY A 358 -5.51 -11.12 -7.09
CA GLY A 358 -6.38 -10.97 -5.92
C GLY A 358 -7.85 -10.63 -6.20
N ASP A 359 -8.24 -10.39 -7.46
CA ASP A 359 -9.64 -10.17 -7.83
C ASP A 359 -10.49 -11.44 -7.78
N LEU A 360 -9.92 -12.61 -8.10
CA LEU A 360 -10.56 -13.91 -7.97
C LEU A 360 -9.78 -14.75 -6.96
N LEU A 361 -10.46 -15.29 -5.94
CA LEU A 361 -9.84 -16.16 -4.95
C LEU A 361 -10.71 -17.35 -4.61
N VAL A 362 -10.08 -18.45 -4.20
CA VAL A 362 -10.76 -19.65 -3.68
C VAL A 362 -10.47 -19.79 -2.19
N THR A 363 -11.49 -20.13 -1.41
CA THR A 363 -11.40 -20.38 0.05
C THR A 363 -11.54 -21.88 0.32
N PRO A 364 -10.83 -22.47 1.31
CA PRO A 364 -9.95 -21.82 2.29
C PRO A 364 -8.55 -21.49 1.78
N ILE A 365 -8.08 -22.16 0.73
CA ILE A 365 -6.75 -21.98 0.14
C ILE A 365 -6.92 -21.77 -1.36
N ASP A 366 -6.38 -20.67 -1.89
CA ASP A 366 -6.37 -20.43 -3.33
C ASP A 366 -5.28 -21.31 -3.98
N PRO A 367 -5.62 -22.18 -4.93
CA PRO A 367 -4.62 -23.02 -5.61
C PRO A 367 -3.62 -22.22 -6.47
N GLY A 368 -3.90 -20.94 -6.74
CA GLY A 368 -3.10 -20.09 -7.63
C GLY A 368 -3.31 -20.39 -9.10
N GLY A 369 -2.38 -19.93 -9.95
CA GLY A 369 -2.50 -19.99 -11.41
C GLY A 369 -2.81 -18.62 -12.03
N PRO A 370 -3.32 -18.58 -13.27
CA PRO A 370 -3.60 -17.33 -13.98
C PRO A 370 -4.55 -16.40 -13.21
N GLU A 371 -4.25 -15.11 -13.13
CA GLU A 371 -5.04 -14.11 -12.37
C GLU A 371 -6.53 -14.06 -12.77
N LYS A 372 -6.80 -14.35 -14.05
CA LYS A 372 -8.10 -14.21 -14.71
C LYS A 372 -9.04 -15.40 -14.53
N LEU A 373 -8.57 -16.50 -13.96
CA LEU A 373 -9.28 -17.78 -13.96
C LEU A 373 -9.13 -18.50 -12.62
N ARG A 374 -10.22 -19.05 -12.10
CA ARG A 374 -10.19 -20.06 -11.05
C ARG A 374 -10.99 -21.27 -11.47
N LEU A 375 -10.32 -22.42 -11.51
CA LEU A 375 -10.83 -23.69 -12.01
C LEU A 375 -10.99 -24.67 -10.86
N LEU A 376 -12.10 -25.39 -10.86
CA LEU A 376 -12.43 -26.44 -9.90
C LEU A 376 -12.83 -27.71 -10.67
N ARG A 377 -12.33 -28.86 -10.23
CA ARG A 377 -12.69 -30.16 -10.80
C ARG A 377 -13.81 -30.80 -10.01
N PHE A 378 -14.83 -31.29 -10.70
CA PHE A 378 -15.88 -32.08 -10.08
C PHE A 378 -15.43 -33.52 -9.86
N SER A 379 -15.33 -33.94 -8.60
CA SER A 379 -14.89 -35.27 -8.17
C SER A 379 -15.94 -35.94 -7.29
N SER A 380 -15.69 -37.19 -6.91
CA SER A 380 -16.62 -38.03 -6.13
C SER A 380 -16.99 -37.49 -4.75
N ASP A 381 -16.21 -36.54 -4.22
CA ASP A 381 -16.34 -35.92 -2.91
C ASP A 381 -16.68 -34.42 -2.98
N GLY A 382 -16.82 -33.86 -4.19
CA GLY A 382 -17.26 -32.49 -4.43
C GLY A 382 -16.37 -31.73 -5.41
N LEU A 383 -16.37 -30.40 -5.28
CA LEU A 383 -15.55 -29.52 -6.11
C LEU A 383 -14.18 -29.28 -5.48
N HIS A 384 -13.12 -29.61 -6.23
CA HIS A 384 -11.75 -29.40 -5.79
C HIS A 384 -11.07 -28.28 -6.57
N PRO A 385 -10.48 -27.28 -5.91
CA PRO A 385 -9.70 -26.25 -6.58
C PRO A 385 -8.49 -26.87 -7.29
N LEU A 386 -8.24 -26.45 -8.54
CA LEU A 386 -7.12 -26.94 -9.34
C LEU A 386 -6.21 -25.79 -9.76
N ARG A 387 -4.89 -25.96 -9.56
CA ARG A 387 -3.89 -25.00 -10.03
C ARG A 387 -3.70 -25.16 -11.54
N ALA A 388 -4.31 -24.27 -12.30
CA ALA A 388 -4.14 -24.22 -13.75
C ALA A 388 -2.73 -23.73 -14.12
N LYS A 389 -2.12 -24.34 -15.14
CA LYS A 389 -0.87 -23.85 -15.74
C LYS A 389 -1.20 -22.78 -16.77
N GLU A 390 -0.37 -21.74 -16.89
CA GLU A 390 -0.59 -20.66 -17.86
C GLU A 390 -0.55 -21.17 -19.32
N ASP A 391 0.27 -22.19 -19.58
CA ASP A 391 0.41 -22.80 -20.91
C ASP A 391 -0.64 -23.89 -21.22
N ASP A 392 -1.65 -24.10 -20.35
CA ASP A 392 -2.70 -25.09 -20.61
C ASP A 392 -3.63 -24.59 -21.74
N PRO A 393 -3.80 -25.37 -22.83
CA PRO A 393 -4.65 -24.97 -23.94
C PRO A 393 -6.11 -24.69 -23.54
N LEU A 394 -6.64 -25.38 -22.53
CA LEU A 394 -7.99 -25.14 -22.02
C LEU A 394 -8.11 -23.76 -21.36
N VAL A 395 -7.09 -23.34 -20.62
CA VAL A 395 -7.02 -22.02 -19.99
C VAL A 395 -7.03 -20.93 -21.07
N GLY A 396 -6.20 -21.10 -22.11
CA GLY A 396 -6.16 -20.20 -23.25
C GLY A 396 -7.51 -20.10 -23.96
N GLU A 397 -8.18 -21.23 -24.17
CA GLU A 397 -9.51 -21.28 -24.79
C GLU A 397 -10.56 -20.51 -23.98
N ILE A 398 -10.67 -20.78 -22.67
CA ILE A 398 -11.65 -20.15 -21.78
C ILE A 398 -11.44 -18.63 -21.74
N ILE A 399 -10.20 -18.17 -21.54
CA ILE A 399 -9.88 -16.73 -21.44
C ILE A 399 -10.17 -16.03 -22.76
N ASN A 400 -9.82 -16.64 -23.90
CA ASN A 400 -10.05 -16.05 -25.21
C ASN A 400 -11.56 -15.95 -25.54
N GLN A 401 -12.33 -17.00 -25.24
CA GLN A 401 -13.78 -16.97 -25.42
C GLN A 401 -14.43 -15.91 -24.53
N ALA A 402 -14.07 -15.85 -23.25
CA ALA A 402 -14.58 -14.84 -22.32
C ALA A 402 -14.21 -13.41 -22.76
N THR A 403 -12.99 -13.22 -23.28
CA THR A 403 -12.53 -11.91 -23.78
C THR A 403 -13.35 -11.47 -25.00
N ARG A 404 -13.60 -12.37 -25.96
CA ARG A 404 -14.45 -12.09 -27.14
C ARG A 404 -15.87 -11.71 -26.73
N LEU A 405 -16.45 -12.44 -25.77
CA LEU A 405 -17.79 -12.15 -25.24
C LEU A 405 -17.83 -10.84 -24.44
N SER A 406 -16.70 -10.40 -23.89
CA SER A 406 -16.57 -9.16 -23.11
C SER A 406 -16.36 -7.89 -23.96
N GLN A 407 -16.21 -7.98 -25.29
CA GLN A 407 -15.89 -6.85 -26.19
C GLN A 407 -16.98 -5.74 -26.26
N THR A 408 -18.02 -5.79 -25.42
CA THR A 408 -19.04 -4.73 -25.31
C THR A 408 -19.09 -3.99 -23.95
N ALA A 409 -18.12 -4.19 -23.04
CA ALA A 409 -18.11 -3.47 -21.76
C ALA A 409 -16.70 -3.08 -21.29
N SER A 410 -16.11 -2.04 -21.90
CA SER A 410 -14.85 -1.43 -21.43
C SER A 410 -15.12 -0.46 -20.26
N LEU A 411 -15.06 -0.98 -19.03
CA LEU A 411 -14.99 -0.18 -17.79
C LEU A 411 -13.58 -0.09 -17.19
N HIS A 412 -12.55 -0.48 -17.95
CA HIS A 412 -11.17 -0.05 -17.69
C HIS A 412 -10.95 1.45 -17.86
N SER A 413 -12.01 2.22 -18.11
CA SER A 413 -11.90 3.65 -18.31
C SER A 413 -11.84 4.44 -17.00
N GLN A 414 -12.54 4.09 -15.91
CA GLN A 414 -12.66 5.03 -14.79
C GLN A 414 -11.43 5.10 -13.89
N LEU A 415 -10.91 3.97 -13.36
CA LEU A 415 -9.68 4.00 -12.56
C LEU A 415 -8.50 4.51 -13.38
N ARG A 416 -8.39 4.06 -14.64
CA ARG A 416 -7.38 4.55 -15.59
C ARG A 416 -7.54 6.05 -15.87
N LYS A 417 -8.73 6.55 -16.19
CA LYS A 417 -9.01 7.99 -16.41
C LYS A 417 -8.76 8.82 -15.16
N CYS A 418 -9.15 8.34 -13.98
CA CYS A 418 -8.90 9.01 -12.71
C CYS A 418 -7.39 9.10 -12.44
N ARG A 419 -6.66 8.01 -12.69
CA ARG A 419 -5.20 7.96 -12.57
C ARG A 419 -4.51 8.86 -13.59
N GLU A 420 -4.84 8.75 -14.88
CA GLU A 420 -4.34 9.61 -15.96
C GLU A 420 -4.61 11.09 -15.63
N ARG A 421 -5.84 11.44 -15.21
CA ARG A 421 -6.17 12.81 -14.81
C ARG A 421 -5.38 13.29 -13.59
N PHE A 422 -5.34 12.51 -12.52
CA PHE A 422 -4.60 12.88 -11.30
C PHE A 422 -3.10 13.06 -11.58
N THR A 423 -2.51 12.11 -12.32
CA THR A 423 -1.11 12.11 -12.73
C THR A 423 -0.80 13.28 -13.66
N ALA A 424 -1.67 13.56 -14.63
CA ALA A 424 -1.54 14.71 -15.52
C ALA A 424 -1.61 16.05 -14.76
N LEU A 425 -2.49 16.18 -13.76
CA LEU A 425 -2.56 17.38 -12.92
C LEU A 425 -1.29 17.56 -12.08
N LEU A 426 -0.75 16.47 -11.52
CA LEU A 426 0.52 16.50 -10.80
C LEU A 426 1.69 16.87 -11.71
N ASN A 427 1.83 16.19 -12.86
CA ASN A 427 2.91 16.45 -13.82
C ASN A 427 2.81 17.86 -14.42
N LYS A 428 1.59 18.39 -14.67
CA LYS A 428 1.38 19.79 -15.06
C LYS A 428 1.89 20.74 -13.97
N SER A 429 1.50 20.48 -12.72
CA SER A 429 1.97 21.26 -11.57
C SER A 429 3.48 21.22 -11.36
N LEU A 430 4.15 20.15 -11.81
CA LEU A 430 5.61 20.03 -11.76
C LEU A 430 6.27 20.74 -12.96
N ALA A 431 5.66 20.71 -14.14
CA ALA A 431 6.13 21.44 -15.31
C ALA A 431 6.17 22.96 -15.09
N GLU A 432 5.24 23.51 -14.29
CA GLU A 432 5.24 24.93 -13.85
C GLU A 432 6.53 25.35 -13.13
N ILE A 433 7.26 24.41 -12.54
CA ILE A 433 8.54 24.65 -11.86
C ILE A 433 9.73 24.06 -12.63
N SER A 434 9.56 23.86 -13.95
CA SER A 434 10.54 23.33 -14.90
C SER A 434 11.04 21.91 -14.58
N ILE A 435 10.16 21.09 -13.98
CA ILE A 435 10.42 19.67 -13.74
C ILE A 435 9.72 18.85 -14.83
N LEU A 436 10.44 17.90 -15.43
CA LEU A 436 9.87 16.95 -16.39
C LEU A 436 8.80 16.08 -15.72
N PRO A 437 7.80 15.57 -16.46
CA PRO A 437 6.85 14.60 -15.94
C PRO A 437 7.56 13.44 -15.24
N LEU A 438 7.20 13.18 -13.98
CA LEU A 438 7.88 12.20 -13.13
C LEU A 438 7.03 10.97 -12.84
N PHE A 439 5.71 11.14 -12.79
CA PHE A 439 4.80 10.10 -12.39
C PHE A 439 4.27 9.35 -13.60
N ASP A 440 4.31 8.03 -13.53
CA ASP A 440 3.82 7.15 -14.59
C ASP A 440 2.29 6.99 -14.51
N GLU A 441 1.64 7.22 -15.65
CA GLU A 441 0.19 7.03 -15.83
C GLU A 441 -0.20 5.55 -15.88
N LEU A 442 0.76 4.63 -16.01
CA LEU A 442 0.54 3.18 -16.09
C LEU A 442 0.74 2.44 -14.76
N GLY A 443 1.48 3.01 -13.80
CA GLY A 443 1.81 2.41 -12.51
C GLY A 443 0.59 2.09 -11.62
N SER A 444 0.64 0.99 -10.87
CA SER A 444 -0.43 0.60 -9.94
C SER A 444 -0.56 1.60 -8.79
N TRP A 445 -1.79 2.01 -8.47
CA TRP A 445 -2.08 2.74 -7.22
C TRP A 445 -2.43 1.71 -6.12
N GLU A 446 -1.61 1.61 -5.09
CA GLU A 446 -1.90 0.87 -3.86
C GLU A 446 -2.09 1.83 -2.67
N GLY A 447 -3.01 1.49 -1.76
CA GLY A 447 -3.18 2.19 -0.48
C GLY A 447 -3.14 3.72 -0.58
N LEU A 448 -2.06 4.30 -0.03
CA LEU A 448 -1.83 5.73 0.11
C LEU A 448 -0.95 6.35 -1.01
N ASP A 449 -0.60 5.62 -2.07
CA ASP A 449 0.32 6.10 -3.13
C ASP A 449 -0.04 7.49 -3.70
N PRO A 450 -1.32 7.82 -3.99
CA PRO A 450 -1.67 9.15 -4.47
C PRO A 450 -1.31 10.28 -3.49
N LEU A 451 -1.36 10.01 -2.17
CA LEU A 451 -0.95 10.97 -1.16
C LEU A 451 0.57 11.14 -1.11
N ILE A 452 1.33 10.07 -1.36
CA ILE A 452 2.80 10.12 -1.42
C ILE A 452 3.25 10.94 -2.63
N GLN A 453 2.66 10.68 -3.80
CA GLN A 453 2.92 11.45 -5.02
C GLN A 453 2.59 12.93 -4.83
N LEU A 454 1.43 13.22 -4.23
CA LEU A 454 0.99 14.58 -3.95
C LEU A 454 1.91 15.28 -2.93
N SER A 455 2.30 14.60 -1.85
CA SER A 455 3.23 15.12 -0.85
C SER A 455 4.60 15.47 -1.45
N TYR A 456 5.14 14.57 -2.28
CA TYR A 456 6.39 14.77 -2.99
C TYR A 456 6.32 15.95 -3.98
N ALA A 457 5.25 16.04 -4.78
CA ALA A 457 5.08 17.14 -5.73
C ALA A 457 5.00 18.50 -5.01
N ARG A 458 4.33 18.56 -3.86
CA ARG A 458 4.24 19.77 -3.03
C ARG A 458 5.56 20.13 -2.37
N LEU A 459 6.35 19.14 -1.94
CA LEU A 459 7.72 19.36 -1.46
C LEU A 459 8.57 20.03 -2.55
N LEU A 460 8.58 19.47 -3.77
CA LEU A 460 9.37 20.00 -4.89
C LEU A 460 9.03 21.46 -5.21
N ARG A 461 7.74 21.84 -5.21
CA ARG A 461 7.31 23.22 -5.44
C ARG A 461 7.87 24.21 -4.43
N ARG A 462 8.07 23.79 -3.19
CA ARG A 462 8.41 24.69 -2.07
C ARG A 462 9.90 24.76 -1.75
N ILE A 463 10.69 23.78 -2.18
CA ILE A 463 12.15 23.83 -2.03
C ILE A 463 12.81 24.59 -3.18
N ALA A 464 13.97 25.19 -2.91
CA ALA A 464 14.75 25.97 -3.87
C ALA A 464 15.30 25.10 -5.03
N PRO A 465 15.55 25.66 -6.23
CA PRO A 465 16.01 24.89 -7.40
C PRO A 465 17.24 24.00 -7.16
N MET A 466 18.25 24.50 -6.43
CA MET A 466 19.45 23.73 -6.08
C MET A 466 19.12 22.49 -5.22
N LYS A 467 18.19 22.63 -4.27
CA LYS A 467 17.72 21.52 -3.42
C LYS A 467 16.93 20.47 -4.24
N ARG A 468 16.25 20.88 -5.31
CA ARG A 468 15.57 19.95 -6.24
C ARG A 468 16.57 19.09 -7.01
N GLN A 469 17.60 19.72 -7.59
CA GLN A 469 18.67 19.01 -8.31
C GLN A 469 19.34 17.96 -7.42
N ARG A 470 19.61 18.36 -6.17
CA ARG A 470 20.16 17.46 -5.17
C ARG A 470 19.23 16.29 -4.84
N LEU A 471 17.93 16.54 -4.68
CA LEU A 471 16.95 15.49 -4.44
C LEU A 471 16.92 14.47 -5.61
N TYR A 472 17.09 14.92 -6.86
CA TYR A 472 17.23 13.99 -7.99
C TYR A 472 18.48 13.13 -7.91
N ALA A 473 19.63 13.72 -7.54
CA ALA A 473 20.87 12.97 -7.35
C ALA A 473 20.74 11.89 -6.26
N LEU A 474 19.87 12.10 -5.28
CA LEU A 474 19.58 11.15 -4.20
C LEU A 474 18.59 10.03 -4.59
N GLY A 475 18.09 10.00 -5.83
CA GLY A 475 17.15 8.97 -6.32
C GLY A 475 15.71 9.46 -6.52
N GLY A 476 15.45 10.76 -6.34
CA GLY A 476 14.18 11.39 -6.72
C GLY A 476 12.95 10.83 -6.00
N TYR A 477 11.87 10.60 -6.76
CA TYR A 477 10.60 10.11 -6.22
C TYR A 477 10.73 8.71 -5.60
N LEU A 478 11.52 7.81 -6.20
CA LEU A 478 11.65 6.44 -5.70
C LEU A 478 12.31 6.41 -4.31
N ALA A 479 13.36 7.22 -4.13
CA ALA A 479 13.97 7.41 -2.81
C ALA A 479 12.95 8.00 -1.83
N TYR A 480 12.17 9.00 -2.26
CA TYR A 480 11.15 9.62 -1.41
C TYR A 480 10.04 8.64 -1.02
N ALA A 481 9.57 7.79 -1.93
CA ALA A 481 8.53 6.81 -1.67
C ALA A 481 8.99 5.71 -0.71
N ALA A 482 10.30 5.40 -0.70
CA ALA A 482 10.90 4.45 0.24
C ALA A 482 11.11 5.06 1.63
N ASP A 483 11.61 6.30 1.71
CA ASP A 483 11.86 6.99 2.98
C ASP A 483 11.62 8.51 2.88
N PRO A 484 10.36 8.95 3.01
CA PRO A 484 10.00 10.37 2.92
C PRO A 484 10.68 11.23 3.98
N GLY A 485 10.88 10.68 5.19
CA GLY A 485 11.49 11.37 6.32
C GLY A 485 12.95 11.69 6.06
N LEU A 486 13.74 10.68 5.68
CA LEU A 486 15.16 10.83 5.35
C LEU A 486 15.38 11.76 4.15
N VAL A 487 14.66 11.52 3.05
CA VAL A 487 14.79 12.35 1.84
C VAL A 487 14.47 13.80 2.13
N THR A 488 13.39 14.05 2.88
CA THR A 488 13.05 15.43 3.25
C THR A 488 14.13 16.03 4.15
N ALA A 489 14.64 15.28 5.14
CA ALA A 489 15.69 15.76 6.03
C ALA A 489 16.95 16.16 5.25
N VAL A 490 17.46 15.28 4.37
CA VAL A 490 18.67 15.54 3.58
C VAL A 490 18.47 16.71 2.62
N ALA A 491 17.35 16.73 1.88
CA ALA A 491 17.07 17.74 0.87
C ALA A 491 16.82 19.14 1.46
N THR A 492 16.31 19.22 2.69
CA THR A 492 16.00 20.51 3.34
C THR A 492 17.13 21.03 4.23
N SER A 493 18.08 20.17 4.62
CA SER A 493 19.27 20.53 5.41
C SER A 493 20.17 21.57 4.72
N GLY A 494 21.02 22.22 5.52
CA GLY A 494 22.12 23.08 5.07
C GLY A 494 23.35 22.30 4.58
N THR A 495 24.51 22.93 4.68
CA THR A 495 25.81 22.44 4.15
C THR A 495 26.26 21.11 4.75
N PHE A 496 25.83 20.78 5.98
CA PHE A 496 26.21 19.52 6.63
C PHE A 496 25.89 18.29 5.77
N SER A 497 24.73 18.29 5.11
CA SER A 497 24.31 17.13 4.35
C SER A 497 25.00 17.04 2.98
N GLU A 498 25.66 18.11 2.51
CA GLU A 498 26.34 18.12 1.21
C GLU A 498 27.53 17.14 1.25
N THR A 499 27.58 16.23 0.28
CA THR A 499 28.66 15.25 0.12
C THR A 499 29.30 15.45 -1.25
N GLU A 500 30.60 15.16 -1.36
CA GLU A 500 31.35 15.31 -2.62
C GLU A 500 30.85 14.36 -3.71
N SER A 501 30.29 13.20 -3.33
CA SER A 501 29.75 12.19 -4.22
C SER A 501 28.41 11.67 -3.69
N PRO A 502 27.29 12.37 -3.96
CA PRO A 502 25.98 11.96 -3.50
C PRO A 502 25.60 10.61 -4.13
N LYS A 503 25.31 9.62 -3.29
CA LYS A 503 24.82 8.31 -3.72
C LYS A 503 23.30 8.27 -3.66
N PRO A 504 22.63 7.50 -4.54
CA PRO A 504 21.21 7.24 -4.41
C PRO A 504 20.90 6.63 -3.03
N LEU A 505 19.91 7.19 -2.33
CA LEU A 505 19.54 6.71 -0.99
C LEU A 505 19.00 5.27 -1.00
N SER A 506 18.53 4.79 -2.17
CA SER A 506 18.15 3.38 -2.36
C SER A 506 19.31 2.40 -2.16
N GLU A 507 20.55 2.84 -2.31
CA GLU A 507 21.75 2.01 -2.09
C GLU A 507 22.19 2.00 -0.61
N LEU A 508 21.68 2.94 0.19
CA LEU A 508 21.95 3.09 1.61
C LEU A 508 20.85 2.36 2.39
N SER A 509 20.79 1.03 2.25
CA SER A 509 19.85 0.19 2.99
C SER A 509 20.27 0.11 4.46
N GLU A 510 19.99 1.16 5.21
CA GLU A 510 20.22 1.22 6.65
C GLU A 510 18.91 1.05 7.41
N SER A 511 18.87 0.02 8.26
CA SER A 511 17.89 -0.08 9.34
C SER A 511 18.39 0.72 10.54
N GLY A 512 17.51 1.47 11.19
CA GLY A 512 17.90 2.30 12.34
C GLY A 512 17.03 3.53 12.51
N SER A 513 17.40 4.37 13.47
CA SER A 513 16.70 5.62 13.71
C SER A 513 16.90 6.62 12.56
N LEU A 514 16.01 7.60 12.44
CA LEU A 514 16.14 8.66 11.43
C LEU A 514 17.49 9.40 11.54
N LEU A 515 18.02 9.60 12.75
CA LEU A 515 19.32 10.24 12.93
C LEU A 515 20.44 9.39 12.32
N GLN A 516 20.46 8.08 12.60
CA GLN A 516 21.49 7.18 12.08
C GLN A 516 21.46 7.14 10.54
N ARG A 517 20.26 6.96 9.96
CA ARG A 517 20.05 6.95 8.51
C ARG A 517 20.43 8.29 7.87
N TYR A 518 20.13 9.41 8.53
CA TYR A 518 20.54 10.75 8.11
C TYR A 518 22.05 10.92 8.11
N LEU A 519 22.73 10.54 9.20
CA LEU A 519 24.18 10.63 9.31
C LEU A 519 24.87 9.79 8.25
N ALA A 520 24.40 8.57 8.00
CA ALA A 520 24.95 7.74 6.93
C ALA A 520 24.76 8.34 5.54
N ALA A 521 23.59 8.91 5.25
CA ALA A 521 23.35 9.65 4.01
C ALA A 521 24.27 10.88 3.85
N CYS A 522 24.84 11.37 4.95
CA CYS A 522 25.78 12.49 4.97
C CYS A 522 27.25 12.03 5.11
N ASP A 523 27.58 10.76 4.85
CA ASP A 523 28.92 10.16 5.04
C ASP A 523 29.48 10.30 6.47
N ALA A 524 28.57 10.37 7.46
CA ALA A 524 28.87 10.55 8.87
C ALA A 524 28.46 9.33 9.73
N ARG A 525 28.45 8.12 9.15
CA ARG A 525 28.08 6.87 9.86
C ARG A 525 28.99 6.67 11.08
N GLY A 526 28.39 6.49 12.26
CA GLY A 526 29.10 6.31 13.53
C GLY A 526 29.34 7.60 14.31
N MET A 527 28.92 8.76 13.80
CA MET A 527 29.05 10.04 14.50
C MET A 527 28.17 10.13 15.75
N SER A 528 27.02 9.46 15.79
CA SER A 528 26.16 9.37 16.98
C SER A 528 26.46 8.12 17.80
N ALA A 529 26.46 8.23 19.13
CA ALA A 529 26.54 7.07 20.02
C ALA A 529 25.22 6.27 20.03
N ASP A 530 25.31 4.94 20.10
CA ASP A 530 24.15 4.05 20.17
C ASP A 530 23.34 4.20 21.48
N THR A 531 23.96 4.78 22.51
CA THR A 531 23.34 5.06 23.82
C THR A 531 22.48 6.32 23.84
N MET A 532 22.43 7.10 22.75
CA MET A 532 21.64 8.32 22.71
C MET A 532 20.15 8.04 22.88
N THR A 533 19.51 8.71 23.83
CA THR A 533 18.06 8.69 23.99
C THR A 533 17.36 9.30 22.77
N LEU A 534 16.11 8.90 22.50
CA LEU A 534 15.32 9.43 21.38
C LEU A 534 15.20 10.96 21.37
N ARG A 535 15.16 11.58 22.56
CA ARG A 535 15.13 13.03 22.72
C ARG A 535 16.45 13.68 22.29
N GLN A 536 17.58 13.08 22.67
CA GLN A 536 18.90 13.52 22.22
C GLN A 536 19.03 13.36 20.71
N GLN A 537 18.59 12.22 20.16
CA GLN A 537 18.63 11.98 18.72
C GLN A 537 17.82 13.03 17.92
N ALA A 538 16.60 13.34 18.37
CA ALA A 538 15.74 14.32 17.72
C ALA A 538 16.35 15.74 17.75
N ARG A 539 16.90 16.13 18.91
CA ARG A 539 17.58 17.42 19.04
C ARG A 539 18.84 17.47 18.16
N ALA A 540 19.60 16.38 18.07
CA ALA A 540 20.83 16.32 17.30
C ALA A 540 20.53 16.49 15.81
N LEU A 541 19.51 15.77 15.32
CA LEU A 541 19.04 15.90 13.95
C LEU A 541 18.63 17.35 13.63
N LEU A 542 17.94 18.03 14.55
CA LEU A 542 17.55 19.44 14.34
C LEU A 542 18.74 20.38 14.27
N ALA A 543 19.73 20.19 15.16
CA ALA A 543 20.95 20.98 15.13
C ALA A 543 21.71 20.79 13.80
N LEU A 544 21.90 19.53 13.37
CA LEU A 544 22.55 19.17 12.10
C LEU A 544 21.86 19.75 10.87
N LYS A 545 20.53 19.85 10.88
CA LYS A 545 19.77 20.47 9.79
C LYS A 545 19.97 21.99 9.68
N GLN A 546 20.29 22.66 10.79
CA GLN A 546 20.25 24.12 10.92
C GLN A 546 21.62 24.78 10.98
N ASP A 547 22.61 24.16 11.62
CA ASP A 547 23.89 24.77 11.93
C ASP A 547 24.99 24.34 10.93
N GLU A 548 25.42 25.29 10.11
CA GLU A 548 26.48 25.10 9.12
C GLU A 548 27.85 24.81 9.76
N GLY A 549 28.07 25.25 10.99
CA GLY A 549 29.32 25.03 11.76
C GLY A 549 29.56 23.57 12.13
N LEU A 550 28.54 22.71 12.03
CA LEU A 550 28.64 21.28 12.35
C LEU A 550 29.29 20.47 11.23
N LEU A 551 29.44 21.04 10.03
CA LEU A 551 30.24 20.43 8.96
C LEU A 551 31.69 20.21 9.42
N ALA A 552 32.22 21.12 10.23
CA ALA A 552 33.58 21.01 10.77
C ALA A 552 33.75 19.74 11.61
N LEU A 553 32.75 19.37 12.41
CA LEU A 553 32.76 18.15 13.24
C LEU A 553 32.88 16.91 12.35
N ARG A 554 32.08 16.83 11.28
CA ARG A 554 32.16 15.74 10.30
C ARG A 554 33.55 15.65 9.67
N GLN A 555 34.09 16.78 9.23
CA GLN A 555 35.41 16.86 8.59
C GLN A 555 36.55 16.45 9.53
N ALA A 556 36.43 16.77 10.82
CA ALA A 556 37.38 16.41 11.88
C ALA A 556 37.09 15.03 12.49
N ARG A 557 36.05 14.34 12.04
CA ARG A 557 35.54 13.08 12.60
C ARG A 557 35.29 13.13 14.11
N ILE A 558 34.72 14.22 14.62
CA ILE A 558 34.31 14.34 16.03
C ILE A 558 32.88 13.83 16.18
N SER A 559 32.65 12.91 17.12
CA SER A 559 31.30 12.39 17.40
C SER A 559 30.43 13.44 18.09
N LEU A 560 29.11 13.28 17.98
CA LEU A 560 28.17 14.15 18.67
C LEU A 560 28.25 13.98 20.19
N PRO A 561 28.17 15.07 20.97
CA PRO A 561 28.01 14.99 22.41
C PRO A 561 26.62 14.50 22.80
N ASP A 562 26.52 13.96 24.02
CA ASP A 562 25.24 13.60 24.63
C ASP A 562 24.34 14.83 24.83
N GLU A 563 24.93 16.00 25.07
CA GLU A 563 24.24 17.28 25.21
C GLU A 563 24.64 18.26 24.10
N ILE A 564 23.63 18.68 23.34
CA ILE A 564 23.79 19.50 22.12
C ILE A 564 24.13 20.96 22.42
N GLU A 565 23.93 21.40 23.67
CA GLU A 565 24.28 22.76 24.11
C GLU A 565 25.79 23.04 23.98
N GLY A 566 26.63 22.00 23.99
CA GLY A 566 28.09 22.08 23.76
C GLY A 566 28.54 22.05 22.29
N LEU A 567 27.63 22.03 21.30
CA LEU A 567 28.04 21.92 19.89
C LEU A 567 28.88 23.10 19.39
N SER A 568 28.62 24.30 19.89
CA SER A 568 29.34 25.52 19.47
C SER A 568 30.82 25.51 19.89
N SER A 569 31.14 25.02 21.10
CA SER A 569 32.54 24.85 21.53
C SER A 569 33.23 23.78 20.71
N LEU A 570 32.57 22.64 20.46
CA LEU A 570 33.13 21.56 19.67
C LEU A 570 33.36 21.94 18.19
N SER A 571 32.53 22.80 17.61
CA SER A 571 32.76 23.33 16.26
C SER A 571 34.09 24.11 16.18
N ARG A 572 34.40 24.93 17.20
CA ARG A 572 35.70 25.63 17.30
C ARG A 572 36.87 24.66 17.40
N VAL A 573 36.72 23.60 18.22
CA VAL A 573 37.72 22.52 18.34
C VAL A 573 37.96 21.87 16.99
N ALA A 574 36.88 21.52 16.28
CA ALA A 574 36.96 20.86 14.98
C ALA A 574 37.66 21.70 13.92
N HIS A 575 37.43 23.02 13.90
CA HIS A 575 38.17 23.89 12.99
C HIS A 575 39.68 23.84 13.20
N LYS A 576 40.16 23.72 14.46
CA LYS A 576 41.59 23.56 14.76
C LYS A 576 42.09 22.17 14.35
N LEU A 577 41.32 21.12 14.62
CA LEU A 577 41.67 19.75 14.27
C LEU A 577 41.63 19.48 12.75
N ASN A 578 40.93 20.31 11.99
CA ASN A 578 40.97 20.29 10.52
C ASN A 578 42.21 20.99 9.94
N ASP A 579 42.90 21.83 10.72
CA ASP A 579 44.13 22.49 10.29
C ASP A 579 45.34 21.53 10.40
N ARG A 580 45.64 20.85 9.28
CA ARG A 580 46.79 19.94 9.18
C ARG A 580 48.13 20.63 9.39
N VAL A 581 48.23 21.93 9.12
CA VAL A 581 49.46 22.70 9.34
C VAL A 581 49.64 22.93 10.84
N LEU A 582 48.58 23.30 11.55
CA LEU A 582 48.60 23.45 13.01
C LEU A 582 48.98 22.14 13.70
N LEU A 583 48.39 21.01 13.30
CA LEU A 583 48.72 19.70 13.86
C LEU A 583 50.18 19.30 13.65
N ARG A 584 50.73 19.55 12.45
CA ARG A 584 52.17 19.30 12.18
C ARG A 584 53.08 20.19 13.01
N ARG A 585 52.72 21.46 13.21
CA ARG A 585 53.48 22.36 14.10
C ARG A 585 53.45 21.88 15.54
N ALA A 586 52.29 21.46 16.03
CA ALA A 586 52.15 20.91 17.36
C ALA A 586 53.01 19.66 17.58
N LEU A 587 53.00 18.72 16.63
CA LEU A 587 53.87 17.54 16.66
C LEU A 587 55.35 17.95 16.77
N ASN A 588 55.84 18.78 15.86
CA ASN A 588 57.25 19.22 15.87
C ASN A 588 57.63 19.94 17.18
N PHE A 589 56.73 20.76 17.73
CA PHE A 589 56.96 21.48 18.98
C PHE A 589 57.07 20.54 20.19
N PHE A 590 56.16 19.57 20.31
CA PHE A 590 56.18 18.61 21.42
C PHE A 590 57.32 17.59 21.28
N GLU A 591 57.71 17.22 20.05
CA GLU A 591 58.92 16.43 19.79
C GLU A 591 60.19 17.16 20.24
N GLN A 592 60.33 18.45 19.96
CA GLN A 592 61.46 19.27 20.41
C GLN A 592 61.53 19.43 21.94
N ARG A 593 60.40 19.27 22.63
CA ARG A 593 60.30 19.33 24.10
C ARG A 593 60.38 17.98 24.81
N ASP A 594 60.53 16.88 24.06
CA ASP A 594 60.49 15.50 24.56
C ASP A 594 59.19 15.15 25.33
N ASP A 595 58.06 15.80 24.99
CA ASP A 595 56.75 15.48 25.57
C ASP A 595 56.09 14.33 24.80
N LYS A 596 56.52 13.12 25.13
CA LYS A 596 56.07 11.88 24.48
C LYS A 596 54.57 11.64 24.60
N LYS A 597 53.93 12.14 25.66
CA LYS A 597 52.49 11.94 25.89
C LYS A 597 51.68 12.77 24.88
N SER A 598 52.00 14.06 24.75
CA SER A 598 51.31 14.95 23.81
C SER A 598 51.54 14.55 22.35
N VAL A 599 52.75 14.08 22.00
CA VAL A 599 53.04 13.51 20.67
C VAL A 599 52.18 12.27 20.40
N ALA A 600 52.12 11.34 21.35
CA ALA A 600 51.32 10.12 21.21
C ALA A 600 49.82 10.42 21.03
N GLU A 601 49.26 11.39 21.76
CA GLU A 601 47.85 11.78 21.62
C GLU A 601 47.52 12.37 20.24
N ILE A 602 48.41 13.20 19.67
CA ILE A 602 48.19 13.73 18.31
C ILE A 602 48.34 12.64 17.26
N LEU A 603 49.33 11.74 17.39
CA LEU A 603 49.50 10.60 16.48
C LEU A 603 48.34 9.60 16.56
N ASP A 604 47.80 9.33 17.76
CA ASP A 604 46.60 8.50 17.97
C ASP A 604 45.40 9.07 17.20
N TYR A 605 45.16 10.38 17.31
CA TYR A 605 44.11 11.07 16.54
C TYR A 605 44.34 10.96 15.02
N LEU A 606 45.55 11.23 14.52
CA LEU A 606 45.84 11.16 13.09
C LEU A 606 45.67 9.74 12.53
N SER A 607 46.16 8.73 13.26
CA SER A 607 46.01 7.33 12.86
C SER A 607 44.55 6.89 12.88
N GLY A 608 43.80 7.24 13.93
CA GLY A 608 42.38 6.96 14.02
C GLY A 608 41.57 7.65 12.91
N TYR A 609 41.94 8.88 12.55
CA TYR A 609 41.34 9.61 11.43
C TYR A 609 41.51 8.88 10.10
N GLU A 610 42.71 8.37 9.81
CA GLU A 610 43.00 7.60 8.60
C GLU A 610 42.25 6.25 8.56
N GLN A 611 42.06 5.63 9.72
CA GLN A 611 41.26 4.41 9.88
C GLN A 611 39.75 4.67 9.84
N GLY A 612 39.35 5.94 9.88
CA GLY A 612 37.97 6.37 9.85
C GLY A 612 37.22 6.28 11.18
N LEU A 613 37.93 6.34 12.30
CA LEU A 613 37.34 6.35 13.64
C LEU A 613 36.78 7.73 14.00
N TRP A 614 35.75 7.74 14.84
CA TRP A 614 35.19 8.96 15.41
C TRP A 614 35.83 9.28 16.75
N LEU A 615 36.24 10.53 16.94
CA LEU A 615 36.84 11.04 18.15
C LEU A 615 35.76 11.51 19.14
N PRO A 616 35.72 10.98 20.37
CA PRO A 616 34.78 11.43 21.41
C PRO A 616 34.97 12.92 21.78
N PRO A 617 33.89 13.64 22.19
CA PRO A 617 33.96 15.07 22.51
C PRO A 617 35.02 15.40 23.57
N ASP A 618 35.08 14.62 24.66
CA ASP A 618 36.02 14.85 25.76
C ASP A 618 37.49 14.75 25.29
N ARG A 619 37.79 13.83 24.36
CA ARG A 619 39.13 13.70 23.78
C ARG A 619 39.42 14.83 22.79
N ALA A 620 38.41 15.32 22.06
CA ALA A 620 38.56 16.47 21.19
C ALA A 620 38.89 17.74 21.98
N GLU A 621 38.21 17.99 23.09
CA GLU A 621 38.50 19.12 23.97
C GLU A 621 39.89 19.02 24.62
N ALA A 622 40.31 17.82 25.03
CA ALA A 622 41.68 17.58 25.52
C ALA A 622 42.73 17.94 24.45
N LEU A 623 42.52 17.54 23.19
CA LEU A 623 43.37 17.91 22.07
C LEU A 623 43.34 19.41 21.79
N GLU A 624 42.21 20.09 21.95
CA GLU A 624 42.15 21.55 21.82
C GLU A 624 43.11 22.25 22.80
N ASN A 625 43.17 21.77 24.05
CA ASN A 625 44.06 22.32 25.07
C ASN A 625 45.54 22.18 24.69
N LEU A 626 45.93 21.08 24.03
CA LEU A 626 47.28 20.91 23.50
C LEU A 626 47.58 21.90 22.36
N LEU A 627 46.60 22.17 21.50
CA LEU A 627 46.74 23.08 20.36
C LEU A 627 46.64 24.56 20.73
N ASN A 628 46.16 24.89 21.93
CA ASN A 628 46.04 26.25 22.45
C ASN A 628 47.32 26.79 23.10
N TYR A 629 48.41 26.01 23.12
CA TYR A 629 49.65 26.44 23.76
C TYR A 629 50.21 27.69 23.08
N ASN A 630 50.34 28.81 23.81
CA ASN A 630 50.76 30.12 23.28
C ASN A 630 52.04 30.06 22.43
N ALA A 631 52.96 29.15 22.73
CA ALA A 631 54.21 28.95 22.01
C ALA A 631 54.05 28.34 20.60
N LEU A 632 52.91 27.72 20.28
CA LEU A 632 52.63 27.16 18.94
C LEU A 632 52.40 28.25 17.88
N PHE A 633 52.02 29.46 18.31
CA PHE A 633 51.82 30.61 17.44
C PHE A 633 53.13 31.34 17.08
N ASP A 634 54.21 31.10 17.83
CA ASP A 634 55.54 31.69 17.63
C ASP A 634 56.48 30.82 16.76
N VAL A 635 56.03 29.63 16.35
CA VAL A 635 56.78 28.76 15.42
C VAL A 635 56.55 29.25 13.98
N PRO A 636 57.61 29.66 13.24
CA PRO A 636 57.46 30.29 11.93
C PRO A 636 56.80 29.38 10.89
N ARG A 637 55.97 29.98 10.03
CA ARG A 637 55.26 29.32 8.92
C ARG A 637 56.23 29.04 7.76
N TYR A 638 57.06 28.01 7.85
CA TYR A 638 57.85 27.54 6.70
C TYR A 638 57.17 26.37 6.01
#